data_AF-A0A1V8T9V4-F1
#
_entry.id   AF-A0A1V8T9V4-F1
#
_cell.length_a   1.000
_cell.length_b   1.000
_cell.length_c   1.000
_cell.angle_alpha   90.00
_cell.angle_beta   90.00
_cell.angle_gamma   90.00
#
_symmetry.space_group_name_H-M   'P 1'
#
loop_
_entity.id
_entity.type
_entity.pdbx_description
1 polymer ?
#
loop_
_entity_poly.entity_id
_entity_poly.type
_entity_poly.pdbx_seq_one_letter_code
_entity_poly.pdbx_strand_id
1 'polypeptide(L)'
;MAQSQYSQLSQAEVDHFLQHGWVKLSECFTQEQADKLIGTVWTRLGMDPNDRSTWHTERTNMPSHNKFLASDFAPKAWKAICDLVGGEDRVADYNKTWNDGLIVNLGTPEGHNKEIDPRELPGWHVDGDFFAHFLDSPEQGLLVIPLFTDIAEGGGGTYICPAAIPEMAAYLYDHPEGVSPRMTPRAQNPEWQPEQGLKFFNDLAGRMPRDGFVEAHGKMGDVYLLHPLMLHSASNNKLRKLRIITNPPVSLNEPMKFYREDEAYSAVEKKTIAALEGRDLKGWEITGSRDEIIPERLKRQHELKVAELKRLAELEKGGAGIDAQVKEAEMVLTCLRHDPGKLLIEYKGHATSKDLYTWENQKIALWTPNNYTFVFSGSAVVDVNNTSGFFPNQTNGVVAIYTLAQYPNNAPGPQTQNIATSHDGGYTFDAYASNPVIDSMSTQFRDPKVLWYEPGQHWVMVLAFAADFSIGIYTSPNLKDWTAQSNVTNVGLLGLQYECPNLVEIPWEDGPQETAWLLAISINPGAPLGGSITQYFAGDFNGTHFEPFDRAARIADFAKDNYAGQWFSGIPGIESQVSIAWASNWQYTQQVPTGPTEGWRSQMSLPRVNYLKNATRIGYVLVSEPYNISAVYTQELAYNSSLGNSSILLDYSTVESGALYFEANITSLSPTTAAGALNFTFSSSVSGEYITGGTIVNGDTWLDRGHTYAFDNPFFTNKFSATGLYSGSDNGTWTISGVIDRSIFEVFVNGGEQSGTMTFYATQPLDTMRIGAAGIAPNATVSVGVWALADTWAGLADANGTVRGNVTSGAGNGTYGGM
;
A
#
# COMPACT_ATOMS: atom_id res chain seq x y z
N MET A 1 -12.82 23.97 43.27
CA MET A 1 -13.33 23.01 42.27
C MET A 1 -12.11 22.25 41.77
N ALA A 2 -12.02 20.95 42.05
CA ALA A 2 -10.91 20.13 41.54
C ALA A 2 -10.98 20.13 40.00
N GLN A 3 -9.85 20.36 39.33
CA GLN A 3 -9.75 20.16 37.88
C GLN A 3 -10.11 18.71 37.57
N SER A 4 -11.02 18.49 36.62
CA SER A 4 -11.35 17.15 36.12
C SER A 4 -10.08 16.49 35.59
N GLN A 5 -9.78 15.26 36.01
CA GLN A 5 -8.68 14.46 35.49
C GLN A 5 -8.89 14.07 34.01
N TYR A 6 -10.15 14.10 33.56
CA TYR A 6 -10.57 13.69 32.22
C TYR A 6 -10.92 14.91 31.37
N SER A 7 -10.49 14.89 30.11
CA SER A 7 -10.61 16.01 29.16
C SER A 7 -11.99 16.08 28.50
N GLN A 8 -12.72 14.97 28.44
CA GLN A 8 -13.98 14.81 27.74
C GLN A 8 -15.04 14.05 28.54
N LEU A 9 -14.66 13.00 29.27
CA LEU A 9 -15.60 12.22 30.08
C LEU A 9 -15.91 12.91 31.41
N SER A 10 -17.18 12.93 31.78
CA SER A 10 -17.62 13.30 33.13
C SER A 10 -17.28 12.19 34.13
N GLN A 11 -17.17 12.56 35.41
CA GLN A 11 -16.91 11.56 36.45
C GLN A 11 -17.98 10.45 36.48
N ALA A 12 -19.25 10.79 36.25
CA ALA A 12 -20.33 9.80 36.22
C ALA A 12 -20.19 8.80 35.05
N GLU A 13 -19.71 9.26 33.89
CA GLU A 13 -19.44 8.39 32.74
C GLU A 13 -18.26 7.45 33.01
N VAL A 14 -17.21 7.95 33.67
CA VAL A 14 -16.07 7.13 34.11
C VAL A 14 -16.51 6.12 35.17
N ASP A 15 -17.28 6.52 36.17
CA ASP A 15 -17.79 5.62 37.20
C ASP A 15 -18.68 4.53 36.59
N HIS A 16 -19.50 4.88 35.59
CA HIS A 16 -20.28 3.93 34.81
C HIS A 16 -19.39 2.94 34.05
N PHE A 17 -18.32 3.41 33.39
CA PHE A 17 -17.34 2.54 32.75
C PHE A 17 -16.63 1.63 33.75
N LEU A 18 -16.22 2.12 34.92
CA LEU A 18 -15.60 1.30 35.95
C LEU A 18 -16.56 0.25 36.52
N GLN A 19 -17.86 0.59 36.64
CA GLN A 19 -18.86 -0.35 37.10
C GLN A 19 -19.19 -1.41 36.04
N HIS A 20 -19.41 -1.01 34.78
CA HIS A 20 -20.00 -1.86 33.75
C HIS A 20 -19.06 -2.24 32.60
N GLY A 21 -17.88 -1.64 32.50
CA GLY A 21 -16.93 -1.89 31.40
C GLY A 21 -17.34 -1.29 30.06
N TRP A 22 -18.31 -0.37 30.03
CA TRP A 22 -18.69 0.36 28.82
C TRP A 22 -19.19 1.75 29.14
N VAL A 23 -19.19 2.62 28.14
CA VAL A 23 -19.84 3.93 28.18
C VAL A 23 -20.43 4.24 26.81
N LYS A 24 -21.59 4.90 26.77
CA LYS A 24 -22.19 5.43 25.55
C LYS A 24 -22.09 6.94 25.54
N LEU A 25 -21.55 7.47 24.45
CA LEU A 25 -21.44 8.90 24.19
C LEU A 25 -22.41 9.26 23.07
N SER A 26 -23.23 10.29 23.29
CA SER A 26 -24.15 10.79 22.26
C SER A 26 -23.58 11.93 21.45
N GLU A 27 -24.03 12.05 20.21
CA GLU A 27 -23.69 13.15 19.29
C GLU A 27 -22.17 13.28 19.06
N CYS A 28 -21.48 12.15 18.84
CA CYS A 28 -20.05 12.13 18.57
C CYS A 28 -19.70 12.54 17.14
N PHE A 29 -20.62 12.35 16.19
CA PHE A 29 -20.52 12.79 14.79
C PHE A 29 -21.92 13.12 14.25
N THR A 30 -21.98 13.87 13.16
CA THR A 30 -23.22 14.42 12.59
C THR A 30 -23.85 13.48 11.55
N GLN A 31 -25.14 13.71 11.25
CA GLN A 31 -25.84 13.00 10.16
C GLN A 31 -25.13 13.22 8.81
N GLU A 32 -24.63 14.43 8.54
CA GLU A 32 -23.91 14.72 7.30
C GLU A 32 -22.62 13.89 7.18
N GLN A 33 -21.88 13.73 8.28
CA GLN A 33 -20.70 12.87 8.33
C GLN A 33 -21.07 11.39 8.12
N ALA A 34 -22.16 10.94 8.73
CA ALA A 34 -22.67 9.56 8.54
C ALA A 34 -23.11 9.30 7.09
N ASP A 35 -23.87 10.21 6.50
CA ASP A 35 -24.43 10.11 5.14
C ASP A 35 -23.34 9.97 4.08
N LYS A 36 -22.20 10.65 4.26
CA LYS A 36 -21.02 10.51 3.38
C LYS A 36 -20.50 9.07 3.32
N LEU A 37 -20.58 8.32 4.42
CA LEU A 37 -20.06 6.96 4.51
C LEU A 37 -21.11 5.89 4.19
N ILE A 38 -22.39 6.15 4.52
CA ILE A 38 -23.48 5.16 4.31
C ILE A 38 -24.32 5.41 3.05
N GLY A 39 -24.11 6.51 2.33
CA GLY A 39 -24.93 6.89 1.17
C GLY A 39 -24.95 5.85 0.05
N THR A 40 -23.90 5.04 -0.07
CA THR A 40 -23.78 3.97 -1.07
C THR A 40 -24.12 2.58 -0.53
N VAL A 41 -24.56 2.44 0.73
CA VAL A 41 -24.70 1.14 1.41
C VAL A 41 -25.62 0.17 0.66
N TRP A 42 -26.76 0.64 0.14
CA TRP A 42 -27.73 -0.21 -0.55
C TRP A 42 -27.22 -0.68 -1.92
N THR A 43 -26.55 0.22 -2.65
CA THR A 43 -25.82 -0.12 -3.88
C THR A 43 -24.78 -1.20 -3.60
N ARG A 44 -23.98 -0.98 -2.55
CA ARG A 44 -22.90 -1.90 -2.14
C ARG A 44 -23.45 -3.25 -1.69
N LEU A 45 -24.65 -3.31 -1.11
CA LEU A 45 -25.35 -4.55 -0.76
C LEU A 45 -26.03 -5.23 -1.98
N GLY A 46 -26.32 -4.47 -3.04
CA GLY A 46 -27.14 -4.90 -4.18
C GLY A 46 -28.58 -5.22 -3.79
N MET A 47 -29.14 -4.46 -2.86
CA MET A 47 -30.49 -4.62 -2.33
C MET A 47 -31.24 -3.30 -2.42
N ASP A 48 -32.57 -3.36 -2.54
CA ASP A 48 -33.40 -2.16 -2.58
C ASP A 48 -33.87 -1.79 -1.16
N PRO A 49 -33.59 -0.55 -0.66
CA PRO A 49 -34.09 -0.10 0.65
C PRO A 49 -35.61 -0.14 0.79
N ASN A 50 -36.34 -0.01 -0.32
CA ASN A 50 -37.80 0.06 -0.37
C ASN A 50 -38.46 -1.29 -0.67
N ASP A 51 -37.69 -2.32 -1.02
CA ASP A 51 -38.19 -3.68 -1.24
C ASP A 51 -37.44 -4.71 -0.37
N ARG A 52 -38.04 -5.01 0.79
CA ARG A 52 -37.52 -5.98 1.77
C ARG A 52 -37.45 -7.42 1.26
N SER A 53 -38.04 -7.75 0.10
CA SER A 53 -37.91 -9.07 -0.52
C SER A 53 -36.52 -9.26 -1.16
N THR A 54 -35.83 -8.18 -1.49
CA THR A 54 -34.45 -8.19 -2.00
C THR A 54 -33.40 -8.40 -0.92
N TRP A 55 -33.77 -8.30 0.37
CA TRP A 55 -32.85 -8.39 1.51
C TRP A 55 -32.50 -9.85 1.82
N HIS A 56 -31.60 -10.42 1.01
CA HIS A 56 -31.26 -11.83 1.03
C HIS A 56 -30.14 -12.21 2.03
N THR A 57 -29.45 -11.22 2.62
CA THR A 57 -28.35 -11.45 3.58
C THR A 57 -28.66 -10.76 4.90
N GLU A 58 -28.69 -11.53 5.99
CA GLU A 58 -28.98 -11.00 7.34
C GLU A 58 -27.93 -9.99 7.81
N ARG A 59 -26.66 -10.36 7.71
CA ARG A 59 -25.53 -9.57 8.19
C ARG A 59 -24.41 -9.55 7.16
N THR A 60 -23.90 -8.35 6.87
CA THR A 60 -22.80 -8.15 5.94
C THR A 60 -21.71 -7.34 6.62
N ASN A 61 -20.50 -7.89 6.68
CA ASN A 61 -19.29 -7.14 7.02
C ASN A 61 -18.72 -6.61 5.71
N MET A 62 -18.92 -5.33 5.45
CA MET A 62 -18.55 -4.71 4.19
C MET A 62 -17.05 -4.37 4.19
N PRO A 63 -16.35 -4.49 3.05
CA PRO A 63 -15.00 -3.99 2.88
C PRO A 63 -14.96 -2.46 3.07
N SER A 64 -13.82 -1.95 3.54
CA SER A 64 -13.59 -0.50 3.62
C SER A 64 -13.07 0.05 2.29
N HIS A 65 -13.50 1.24 1.92
CA HIS A 65 -13.01 2.04 0.78
C HIS A 65 -12.39 3.37 1.23
N ASN A 66 -12.78 3.89 2.40
CA ASN A 66 -12.35 5.17 2.93
C ASN A 66 -11.66 5.01 4.29
N LYS A 67 -10.64 5.84 4.53
CA LYS A 67 -9.97 5.99 5.83
C LYS A 67 -9.98 7.45 6.24
N PHE A 68 -10.17 7.73 7.52
CA PHE A 68 -10.25 9.09 8.06
C PHE A 68 -9.82 9.12 9.53
N LEU A 69 -9.25 10.23 9.97
CA LEU A 69 -8.84 10.39 11.37
C LEU A 69 -10.05 10.40 12.29
N ALA A 70 -9.99 9.61 13.37
CA ALA A 70 -11.05 9.54 14.37
C ALA A 70 -11.21 10.88 15.12
N SER A 71 -10.09 11.59 15.31
CA SER A 71 -10.06 12.94 15.89
C SER A 71 -10.88 13.95 15.10
N ASP A 72 -10.89 13.82 13.77
CA ASP A 72 -11.53 14.77 12.88
C ASP A 72 -13.00 14.40 12.66
N PHE A 73 -13.25 13.10 12.50
CA PHE A 73 -14.60 12.58 12.26
C PHE A 73 -15.47 12.59 13.52
N ALA A 74 -14.94 12.10 14.64
CA ALA A 74 -15.66 11.99 15.90
C ALA A 74 -14.82 12.51 17.09
N PRO A 75 -14.50 13.82 17.14
CA PRO A 75 -13.58 14.40 18.12
C PRO A 75 -13.96 14.11 19.57
N LYS A 76 -15.27 14.05 19.86
CA LYS A 76 -15.79 13.70 21.19
C LYS A 76 -15.49 12.26 21.57
N ALA A 77 -15.67 11.32 20.64
CA ALA A 77 -15.35 9.92 20.88
C ALA A 77 -13.83 9.72 21.00
N TRP A 78 -13.05 10.39 20.17
CA TRP A 78 -11.58 10.30 20.20
C TRP A 78 -11.00 10.75 21.55
N LYS A 79 -11.42 11.91 22.05
CA LYS A 79 -10.97 12.39 23.37
C LYS A 79 -11.39 11.46 24.50
N ALA A 80 -12.59 10.88 24.43
CA ALA A 80 -13.05 9.91 25.43
C ALA A 80 -12.26 8.59 25.37
N ILE A 81 -11.85 8.13 24.18
CA ILE A 81 -10.91 7.00 24.02
C ILE A 81 -9.61 7.32 24.77
N CYS A 82 -9.02 8.50 24.51
CA CYS A 82 -7.80 8.95 25.17
C CYS A 82 -7.95 9.03 26.69
N ASP A 83 -9.09 9.56 27.19
CA ASP A 83 -9.41 9.62 28.61
C ASP A 83 -9.45 8.22 29.27
N LEU A 84 -10.04 7.23 28.59
CA LEU A 84 -10.17 5.87 29.14
C LEU A 84 -8.85 5.11 29.14
N VAL A 85 -8.04 5.25 28.08
CA VAL A 85 -6.74 4.55 27.97
C VAL A 85 -5.62 5.26 28.72
N GLY A 86 -5.82 6.52 29.12
CA GLY A 86 -4.89 7.29 29.95
C GLY A 86 -3.90 8.15 29.17
N GLY A 87 -4.26 8.58 27.96
CA GLY A 87 -3.44 9.46 27.11
C GLY A 87 -3.53 9.09 25.64
N GLU A 88 -3.41 10.09 24.77
CA GLU A 88 -3.35 9.89 23.31
C GLU A 88 -2.04 9.20 22.89
N ASP A 89 -0.95 9.49 23.59
CA ASP A 89 0.37 8.88 23.44
C ASP A 89 0.38 7.37 23.74
N ARG A 90 -0.63 6.87 24.45
CA ARG A 90 -0.81 5.43 24.70
C ARG A 90 -1.46 4.69 23.54
N VAL A 91 -2.15 5.38 22.63
CA VAL A 91 -2.85 4.75 21.51
C VAL A 91 -1.88 4.55 20.34
N ALA A 92 -1.91 3.36 19.74
CA ALA A 92 -1.09 3.05 18.58
C ALA A 92 -1.44 3.93 17.37
N ASP A 93 -0.43 4.44 16.66
CA ASP A 93 -0.61 5.41 15.58
C ASP A 93 -1.54 4.91 14.47
N TYR A 94 -1.45 3.63 14.11
CA TYR A 94 -2.31 3.02 13.08
C TYR A 94 -3.79 2.90 13.51
N ASN A 95 -4.12 3.02 14.80
CA ASN A 95 -5.49 3.01 15.33
C ASN A 95 -6.08 4.42 15.56
N LYS A 96 -5.35 5.48 15.19
CA LYS A 96 -5.89 6.85 15.16
C LYS A 96 -6.87 7.08 14.01
N THR A 97 -6.91 6.15 13.05
CA THR A 97 -7.70 6.23 11.82
C THR A 97 -8.86 5.24 11.86
N TRP A 98 -10.08 5.72 11.58
CA TRP A 98 -11.27 4.91 11.34
C TRP A 98 -11.46 4.67 9.84
N ASN A 99 -12.32 3.70 9.50
CA ASN A 99 -12.67 3.38 8.13
C ASN A 99 -14.17 3.06 7.98
N ASP A 100 -14.63 3.02 6.74
CA ASP A 100 -16.01 2.71 6.36
C ASP A 100 -16.26 1.21 6.09
N GLY A 101 -15.56 0.32 6.80
CA GLY A 101 -15.86 -1.11 6.86
C GLY A 101 -17.16 -1.39 7.63
N LEU A 102 -18.29 -1.04 7.01
CA LEU A 102 -19.61 -1.05 7.64
C LEU A 102 -20.08 -2.48 7.98
N ILE A 103 -20.67 -2.65 9.16
CA ILE A 103 -21.33 -3.88 9.60
C ILE A 103 -22.84 -3.66 9.54
N VAL A 104 -23.45 -4.14 8.46
CA VAL A 104 -24.88 -4.05 8.23
C VAL A 104 -25.59 -5.26 8.82
N ASN A 105 -26.71 -5.02 9.49
CA ASN A 105 -27.64 -6.07 9.91
C ASN A 105 -29.07 -5.67 9.49
N LEU A 106 -29.72 -6.54 8.72
CA LEU A 106 -31.06 -6.37 8.17
C LEU A 106 -32.11 -7.29 8.82
N GLY A 107 -31.66 -8.27 9.61
CA GLY A 107 -32.49 -9.35 10.15
C GLY A 107 -33.03 -10.28 9.06
N THR A 108 -33.57 -11.43 9.47
CA THR A 108 -34.20 -12.40 8.56
C THR A 108 -35.73 -12.37 8.66
N PRO A 109 -36.47 -12.75 7.60
CA PRO A 109 -37.92 -12.95 7.68
C PRO A 109 -38.34 -13.87 8.85
N GLU A 110 -37.58 -14.93 9.11
CA GLU A 110 -37.81 -15.91 10.18
C GLU A 110 -37.54 -15.33 11.58
N GLY A 111 -36.60 -14.38 11.68
CA GLY A 111 -36.26 -13.68 12.92
C GLY A 111 -37.17 -12.49 13.26
N HIS A 112 -38.03 -12.06 12.31
CA HIS A 112 -38.90 -10.90 12.49
C HIS A 112 -39.90 -11.11 13.64
N ASN A 113 -39.97 -10.15 14.57
CA ASN A 113 -40.75 -10.19 15.81
C ASN A 113 -40.44 -11.38 16.73
N LYS A 114 -39.31 -12.07 16.55
CA LYS A 114 -38.87 -13.15 17.43
C LYS A 114 -37.88 -12.60 18.45
N GLU A 115 -38.24 -12.71 19.72
CA GLU A 115 -37.31 -12.47 20.81
C GLU A 115 -36.45 -13.71 21.02
N ILE A 116 -35.13 -13.50 21.13
CA ILE A 116 -34.16 -14.54 21.45
C ILE A 116 -33.53 -14.13 22.78
N ASP A 117 -33.45 -15.06 23.72
CA ASP A 117 -32.72 -14.82 24.96
C ASP A 117 -31.24 -14.59 24.61
N PRO A 118 -30.59 -13.49 25.05
CA PRO A 118 -29.20 -13.20 24.70
C PRO A 118 -28.22 -14.35 25.02
N ARG A 119 -28.54 -15.19 26.01
CA ARG A 119 -27.77 -16.39 26.38
C ARG A 119 -27.79 -17.48 25.31
N GLU A 120 -28.78 -17.47 24.43
CA GLU A 120 -28.96 -18.42 23.33
C GLU A 120 -28.45 -17.86 21.99
N LEU A 121 -28.02 -16.60 21.94
CA LEU A 121 -27.43 -16.03 20.73
C LEU A 121 -26.13 -16.76 20.39
N PRO A 122 -25.93 -17.19 19.13
CA PRO A 122 -24.64 -17.69 18.69
C PRO A 122 -23.68 -16.53 18.46
N GLY A 123 -22.40 -16.82 18.22
CA GLY A 123 -21.46 -15.81 17.73
C GLY A 123 -20.84 -14.93 18.81
N TRP A 124 -20.93 -15.31 20.08
CA TRP A 124 -20.23 -14.61 21.15
C TRP A 124 -18.71 -14.70 20.96
N HIS A 125 -18.02 -13.58 21.14
CA HIS A 125 -16.57 -13.49 21.09
C HIS A 125 -16.07 -12.22 21.78
N VAL A 126 -14.75 -12.14 21.95
CA VAL A 126 -14.00 -10.88 22.06
C VAL A 126 -13.20 -10.71 20.77
N ASP A 127 -12.93 -9.48 20.35
CA ASP A 127 -12.12 -9.24 19.14
C ASP A 127 -10.66 -9.62 19.36
N GLY A 128 -9.93 -9.94 18.29
CA GLY A 128 -8.52 -10.33 18.34
C GLY A 128 -8.24 -11.67 17.68
N ASP A 129 -8.71 -11.86 16.44
CA ASP A 129 -8.54 -13.12 15.73
C ASP A 129 -7.16 -13.31 15.08
N PHE A 130 -6.25 -12.37 15.32
CA PHE A 130 -4.94 -12.27 14.67
C PHE A 130 -3.75 -12.29 15.63
N PHE A 131 -3.98 -12.58 16.92
CA PHE A 131 -2.90 -12.69 17.91
C PHE A 131 -3.27 -13.68 19.03
N ALA A 132 -2.26 -14.20 19.73
CA ALA A 132 -2.46 -14.94 20.97
C ALA A 132 -2.91 -14.00 22.09
N HIS A 133 -4.03 -14.29 22.74
CA HIS A 133 -4.58 -13.41 23.78
C HIS A 133 -3.84 -13.56 25.11
N PHE A 134 -3.58 -12.41 25.73
CA PHE A 134 -3.10 -12.26 27.10
C PHE A 134 -3.98 -11.27 27.86
N LEU A 135 -3.93 -11.30 29.20
CA LEU A 135 -4.67 -10.35 30.02
C LEU A 135 -4.24 -8.89 29.75
N ASP A 136 -2.97 -8.67 29.41
CA ASP A 136 -2.34 -7.37 29.18
C ASP A 136 -2.16 -7.01 27.69
N SER A 137 -2.81 -7.75 26.77
CA SER A 137 -2.65 -7.60 25.31
C SER A 137 -2.75 -6.14 24.86
N PRO A 138 -1.65 -5.54 24.32
CA PRO A 138 -1.71 -4.19 23.75
C PRO A 138 -2.46 -4.16 22.42
N GLU A 139 -2.59 -5.29 21.73
CA GLU A 139 -3.28 -5.41 20.44
C GLU A 139 -4.78 -5.08 20.53
N GLN A 140 -5.32 -4.99 21.76
CA GLN A 140 -6.71 -4.64 22.04
C GLN A 140 -6.83 -3.85 23.35
N GLY A 141 -6.80 -2.53 23.25
CA GLY A 141 -6.97 -1.59 24.36
C GLY A 141 -8.43 -1.18 24.61
N LEU A 142 -9.21 -0.96 23.55
CA LEU A 142 -10.65 -0.69 23.62
C LEU A 142 -11.36 -1.25 22.38
N LEU A 143 -12.65 -1.50 22.55
CA LEU A 143 -13.57 -1.85 21.47
C LEU A 143 -14.55 -0.68 21.27
N VAL A 144 -14.80 -0.29 20.02
CA VAL A 144 -15.55 0.93 19.70
C VAL A 144 -16.72 0.59 18.78
N ILE A 145 -17.93 1.06 19.08
CA ILE A 145 -19.10 0.83 18.23
C ILE A 145 -19.78 2.18 17.90
N PRO A 146 -19.41 2.82 16.78
CA PRO A 146 -20.12 3.97 16.24
C PRO A 146 -21.45 3.56 15.58
N LEU A 147 -22.54 4.23 15.92
CA LEU A 147 -23.87 3.99 15.36
C LEU A 147 -24.11 4.89 14.16
N PHE A 148 -24.14 4.32 12.96
CA PHE A 148 -24.38 5.06 11.71
C PHE A 148 -25.87 5.16 11.34
N THR A 149 -26.73 4.40 12.01
CA THR A 149 -28.19 4.55 11.92
C THR A 149 -28.81 4.57 13.30
N ASP A 150 -30.04 5.07 13.38
CA ASP A 150 -30.87 4.92 14.57
C ASP A 150 -31.13 3.42 14.83
N ILE A 151 -30.75 2.94 16.01
CA ILE A 151 -30.99 1.57 16.46
C ILE A 151 -32.00 1.65 17.60
N ALA A 152 -33.22 1.19 17.35
CA ALA A 152 -34.21 0.99 18.41
C ALA A 152 -33.91 -0.29 19.19
N GLU A 153 -34.51 -0.45 20.37
CA GLU A 153 -34.48 -1.72 21.10
C GLU A 153 -35.05 -2.86 20.23
N GLY A 154 -34.34 -3.99 20.14
CA GLY A 154 -34.60 -5.08 19.22
C GLY A 154 -34.26 -4.79 17.75
N GLY A 155 -33.71 -3.61 17.47
CA GLY A 155 -33.40 -3.10 16.14
C GLY A 155 -32.07 -3.56 15.57
N GLY A 156 -31.42 -4.55 16.19
CA GLY A 156 -30.20 -5.13 15.63
C GLY A 156 -28.92 -4.66 16.32
N GLY A 157 -29.01 -4.01 17.48
CA GLY A 157 -27.82 -3.55 18.23
C GLY A 157 -26.92 -4.73 18.61
N THR A 158 -25.62 -4.46 18.76
CA THR A 158 -24.67 -5.46 19.27
C THR A 158 -25.03 -5.75 20.73
N TYR A 159 -25.26 -7.01 21.08
CA TYR A 159 -25.36 -7.39 22.48
C TYR A 159 -23.97 -7.44 23.10
N ILE A 160 -23.83 -6.83 24.28
CA ILE A 160 -22.63 -6.88 25.10
C ILE A 160 -22.96 -7.54 26.44
N CYS A 161 -22.00 -8.22 27.03
CA CYS A 161 -22.16 -8.91 28.32
C CYS A 161 -21.14 -8.40 29.35
N PRO A 162 -21.42 -7.27 30.02
CA PRO A 162 -20.61 -6.74 31.13
C PRO A 162 -20.29 -7.78 32.21
N ALA A 163 -21.25 -8.67 32.50
CA ALA A 163 -21.12 -9.70 33.52
C ALA A 163 -20.01 -10.73 33.22
N ALA A 164 -19.60 -10.87 31.94
CA ALA A 164 -18.56 -11.81 31.54
C ALA A 164 -17.13 -11.29 31.75
N ILE A 165 -16.93 -9.98 31.96
CA ILE A 165 -15.58 -9.38 32.09
C ILE A 165 -14.76 -10.04 33.23
N PRO A 166 -15.29 -10.26 34.45
CA PRO A 166 -14.53 -10.93 35.51
C PRO A 166 -14.12 -12.35 35.17
N GLU A 167 -15.00 -13.12 34.51
CA GLU A 167 -14.70 -14.50 34.10
C GLU A 167 -13.63 -14.52 32.99
N MET A 168 -13.69 -13.61 32.02
CA MET A 168 -12.67 -13.46 30.97
C MET A 168 -11.32 -13.03 31.56
N ALA A 169 -11.31 -12.04 32.45
CA ALA A 169 -10.10 -11.57 33.10
C ALA A 169 -9.46 -12.68 33.94
N ALA A 170 -10.27 -13.38 34.75
CA ALA A 170 -9.82 -14.53 35.53
C ALA A 170 -9.21 -15.62 34.65
N TYR A 171 -9.85 -15.94 33.52
CA TYR A 171 -9.35 -16.94 32.59
C TYR A 171 -7.99 -16.56 32.02
N LEU A 172 -7.80 -15.32 31.56
CA LEU A 172 -6.51 -14.86 31.02
C LEU A 172 -5.44 -14.69 32.11
N TYR A 173 -5.83 -14.32 33.34
CA TYR A 173 -4.92 -14.28 34.48
C TYR A 173 -4.37 -15.68 34.81
N ASP A 174 -5.23 -16.70 34.77
CA ASP A 174 -4.88 -18.09 35.08
C ASP A 174 -4.10 -18.79 33.93
N HIS A 175 -3.96 -18.14 32.77
CA HIS A 175 -3.21 -18.63 31.60
C HIS A 175 -2.17 -17.60 31.12
N PRO A 176 -1.14 -17.28 31.94
CA PRO A 176 -0.12 -16.30 31.57
C PRO A 176 0.73 -16.74 30.36
N GLU A 177 0.70 -18.01 29.98
CA GLU A 177 1.32 -18.52 28.76
C GLU A 177 0.61 -18.08 27.48
N GLY A 178 -0.62 -17.58 27.58
CA GLY A 178 -1.44 -17.13 26.46
C GLY A 178 -2.39 -18.19 25.93
N VAL A 179 -3.46 -17.73 25.29
CA VAL A 179 -4.52 -18.57 24.72
C VAL A 179 -4.78 -18.21 23.26
N SER A 180 -5.31 -19.14 22.48
CA SER A 180 -5.64 -18.90 21.07
C SER A 180 -6.79 -17.89 20.93
N PRO A 181 -7.08 -17.39 19.72
CA PRO A 181 -8.29 -16.62 19.42
C PRO A 181 -9.61 -17.32 19.78
N ARG A 182 -9.59 -18.63 20.02
CA ARG A 182 -10.73 -19.43 20.49
C ARG A 182 -10.68 -19.75 21.99
N MET A 183 -9.76 -19.10 22.71
CA MET A 183 -9.50 -19.24 24.14
C MET A 183 -8.96 -20.62 24.52
N THR A 184 -8.29 -21.32 23.60
CA THR A 184 -7.63 -22.60 23.90
C THR A 184 -6.24 -22.34 24.49
N PRO A 185 -5.91 -22.90 25.67
CA PRO A 185 -4.60 -22.70 26.28
C PRO A 185 -3.45 -23.14 25.38
N ARG A 186 -2.34 -22.40 25.40
CA ARG A 186 -1.14 -22.71 24.58
C ARG A 186 -0.66 -24.15 24.78
N ALA A 187 -0.75 -24.70 25.99
CA ALA A 187 -0.38 -26.09 26.25
C ALA A 187 -1.19 -27.12 25.43
N GLN A 188 -2.41 -26.75 25.01
CA GLN A 188 -3.31 -27.58 24.21
C GLN A 188 -3.23 -27.26 22.71
N ASN A 189 -2.87 -26.03 22.34
CA ASN A 189 -2.66 -25.60 20.96
C ASN A 189 -1.35 -24.80 20.81
N PRO A 190 -0.17 -25.46 20.92
CA PRO A 190 1.12 -24.76 20.98
C PRO A 190 1.54 -24.13 19.65
N GLU A 191 0.95 -24.58 18.54
CA GLU A 191 1.24 -24.12 17.17
C GLU A 191 0.11 -23.27 16.58
N TRP A 192 -0.89 -22.87 17.38
CA TRP A 192 -2.04 -22.07 16.93
C TRP A 192 -2.76 -22.63 15.71
N GLN A 193 -2.90 -23.94 15.65
CA GLN A 193 -3.62 -24.63 14.59
C GLN A 193 -5.05 -24.07 14.50
N PRO A 194 -5.62 -23.87 13.28
CA PRO A 194 -6.94 -23.25 13.12
C PRO A 194 -8.05 -23.98 13.87
N GLU A 195 -8.82 -23.24 14.66
CA GLU A 195 -9.91 -23.77 15.48
C GLU A 195 -11.27 -23.27 14.99
N GLN A 196 -12.20 -24.21 14.80
CA GLN A 196 -13.56 -23.90 14.35
C GLN A 196 -14.53 -23.70 15.52
N GLY A 197 -15.46 -22.76 15.33
CA GLY A 197 -16.52 -22.47 16.28
C GLY A 197 -16.14 -21.49 17.37
N LEU A 198 -17.09 -21.22 18.27
CA LEU A 198 -16.99 -20.21 19.34
C LEU A 198 -17.47 -20.80 20.68
N LYS A 199 -17.19 -22.08 20.91
CA LYS A 199 -17.78 -22.86 22.02
C LYS A 199 -17.49 -22.22 23.37
N PHE A 200 -16.24 -21.87 23.65
CA PHE A 200 -15.84 -21.24 24.92
C PHE A 200 -16.70 -19.99 25.22
N PHE A 201 -16.80 -19.09 24.24
CA PHE A 201 -17.52 -17.84 24.36
C PHE A 201 -19.04 -18.05 24.50
N ASN A 202 -19.63 -18.93 23.69
CA ASN A 202 -21.07 -19.23 23.77
C ASN A 202 -21.43 -19.91 25.09
N ASP A 203 -20.59 -20.83 25.60
CA ASP A 203 -20.80 -21.47 26.90
C ASP A 203 -20.65 -20.49 28.06
N LEU A 204 -19.74 -19.51 27.94
CA LEU A 204 -19.59 -18.44 28.92
C LEU A 204 -20.84 -17.56 28.94
N ALA A 205 -21.30 -17.08 27.77
CA ALA A 205 -22.54 -16.31 27.66
C ALA A 205 -23.75 -17.09 28.20
N GLY A 206 -23.88 -18.38 27.88
CA GLY A 206 -24.99 -19.22 28.32
C GLY A 206 -25.12 -19.36 29.84
N ARG A 207 -24.04 -19.14 30.59
CA ARG A 207 -24.01 -19.20 32.07
C ARG A 207 -24.26 -17.84 32.75
N MET A 208 -24.18 -16.73 32.01
CA MET A 208 -24.39 -15.40 32.57
C MET A 208 -25.87 -15.16 32.92
N PRO A 209 -26.18 -14.35 33.94
CA PRO A 209 -27.56 -14.02 34.28
C PRO A 209 -28.19 -13.18 33.16
N ARG A 210 -29.50 -13.33 32.94
CA ARG A 210 -30.21 -12.70 31.81
C ARG A 210 -30.15 -11.16 31.83
N ASP A 211 -30.12 -10.56 33.02
CA ASP A 211 -29.95 -9.12 33.23
C ASP A 211 -28.49 -8.64 33.13
N GLY A 212 -27.55 -9.55 32.90
CA GLY A 212 -26.13 -9.26 32.63
C GLY A 212 -25.83 -8.85 31.18
N PHE A 213 -26.85 -8.71 30.34
CA PHE A 213 -26.74 -8.39 28.91
C PHE A 213 -27.33 -7.02 28.61
N VAL A 214 -26.68 -6.28 27.71
CA VAL A 214 -27.13 -4.97 27.24
C VAL A 214 -27.13 -4.97 25.71
N GLU A 215 -28.21 -4.52 25.09
CA GLU A 215 -28.21 -4.25 23.64
C GLU A 215 -27.69 -2.83 23.39
N ALA A 216 -26.63 -2.70 22.60
CA ALA A 216 -26.07 -1.40 22.19
C ALA A 216 -26.98 -0.72 21.16
N HIS A 217 -28.06 -0.12 21.64
CA HIS A 217 -29.02 0.66 20.85
C HIS A 217 -28.87 2.17 21.10
N GLY A 218 -29.37 3.02 20.22
CA GLY A 218 -29.15 4.46 20.33
C GLY A 218 -29.52 5.24 19.09
N LYS A 219 -29.07 6.48 19.05
CA LYS A 219 -29.25 7.37 17.91
C LYS A 219 -28.04 7.32 16.99
N MET A 220 -28.26 7.64 15.71
CA MET A 220 -27.17 7.93 14.80
C MET A 220 -26.23 8.97 15.44
N GLY A 221 -24.92 8.74 15.34
CA GLY A 221 -23.91 9.59 15.97
C GLY A 221 -23.56 9.19 17.40
N ASP A 222 -24.28 8.25 18.02
CA ASP A 222 -23.85 7.66 19.31
C ASP A 222 -22.62 6.76 19.08
N VAL A 223 -21.70 6.73 20.05
CA VAL A 223 -20.53 5.83 20.07
C VAL A 223 -20.47 5.10 21.41
N TYR A 224 -20.38 3.77 21.36
CA TYR A 224 -20.06 2.96 22.53
C TYR A 224 -18.56 2.73 22.61
N LEU A 225 -17.98 2.92 23.79
CA LEU A 225 -16.61 2.52 24.12
C LEU A 225 -16.70 1.37 25.12
N LEU A 226 -16.10 0.23 24.78
CA LEU A 226 -16.22 -1.02 25.50
C LEU A 226 -14.84 -1.49 25.97
N HIS A 227 -14.81 -2.10 27.14
CA HIS A 227 -13.62 -2.78 27.67
C HIS A 227 -13.15 -3.87 26.69
N PRO A 228 -11.83 -4.11 26.53
CA PRO A 228 -11.31 -5.08 25.56
C PRO A 228 -11.80 -6.52 25.83
N LEU A 229 -12.01 -6.87 27.09
CA LEU A 229 -12.58 -8.17 27.51
C LEU A 229 -14.12 -8.23 27.43
N MET A 230 -14.78 -7.27 26.80
CA MET A 230 -16.24 -7.25 26.67
C MET A 230 -16.69 -8.32 25.68
N LEU A 231 -17.29 -9.38 26.21
CA LEU A 231 -17.93 -10.41 25.41
C LEU A 231 -19.11 -9.79 24.64
N HIS A 232 -19.16 -9.98 23.33
CA HIS A 232 -20.20 -9.38 22.47
C HIS A 232 -20.66 -10.30 21.35
N SER A 233 -21.89 -10.08 20.86
CA SER A 233 -22.47 -10.80 19.74
C SER A 233 -23.44 -9.95 18.94
N ALA A 234 -23.63 -10.30 17.67
CA ALA A 234 -24.68 -9.72 16.85
C ALA A 234 -26.06 -10.22 17.31
N SER A 235 -27.03 -9.30 17.39
CA SER A 235 -28.44 -9.68 17.58
C SER A 235 -29.10 -10.11 16.27
N ASN A 236 -30.27 -10.76 16.40
CA ASN A 236 -31.09 -11.23 15.28
C ASN A 236 -31.91 -10.12 14.58
N ASN A 237 -31.81 -8.87 15.04
CA ASN A 237 -32.56 -7.72 14.51
C ASN A 237 -34.06 -8.02 14.29
N LYS A 238 -34.78 -8.24 15.41
CA LYS A 238 -36.20 -8.63 15.37
C LYS A 238 -37.11 -7.61 14.69
N LEU A 239 -36.69 -6.35 14.54
CA LEU A 239 -37.46 -5.31 13.84
C LEU A 239 -37.26 -5.29 12.33
N ARG A 240 -36.24 -6.01 11.80
CA ARG A 240 -35.80 -5.93 10.41
C ARG A 240 -35.68 -4.48 9.93
N LYS A 241 -35.01 -3.65 10.72
CA LYS A 241 -34.66 -2.27 10.35
C LYS A 241 -33.19 -2.22 9.97
N LEU A 242 -32.83 -1.33 9.05
CA LEU A 242 -31.43 -1.13 8.66
C LEU A 242 -30.60 -0.72 9.87
N ARG A 243 -29.70 -1.60 10.30
CA ARG A 243 -28.69 -1.30 11.30
C ARG A 243 -27.34 -1.20 10.63
N ILE A 244 -26.66 -0.08 10.81
CA ILE A 244 -25.28 0.12 10.36
C ILE A 244 -24.43 0.57 11.53
N ILE A 245 -23.33 -0.14 11.77
CA ILE A 245 -22.27 0.26 12.69
C ILE A 245 -20.92 0.09 11.99
N THR A 246 -19.86 0.58 12.58
CA THR A 246 -18.51 0.05 12.35
C THR A 246 -17.94 -0.45 13.68
N ASN A 247 -16.78 -1.11 13.62
CA ASN A 247 -16.08 -1.59 14.80
C ASN A 247 -14.58 -1.31 14.67
N PRO A 248 -14.14 -0.04 14.82
CA PRO A 248 -12.74 0.31 14.68
C PRO A 248 -11.96 -0.15 15.91
N PRO A 249 -10.86 -0.90 15.74
CA PRO A 249 -10.05 -1.35 16.86
C PRO A 249 -9.25 -0.19 17.47
N VAL A 250 -8.95 -0.29 18.77
CA VAL A 250 -8.01 0.58 19.47
C VAL A 250 -6.94 -0.29 20.10
N SER A 251 -5.70 -0.20 19.63
CA SER A 251 -4.53 -0.86 20.23
C SER A 251 -3.68 0.15 20.99
N LEU A 252 -2.83 -0.34 21.88
CA LEU A 252 -1.93 0.44 22.72
C LEU A 252 -0.48 0.28 22.26
N ASN A 253 0.34 1.33 22.45
CA ASN A 253 1.78 1.27 22.17
C ASN A 253 2.55 0.35 23.13
N GLU A 254 2.04 0.16 24.34
CA GLU A 254 2.63 -0.71 25.36
C GLU A 254 1.53 -1.58 26.03
N PRO A 255 1.89 -2.79 26.51
CA PRO A 255 0.98 -3.62 27.30
C PRO A 255 0.41 -2.89 28.52
N MET A 256 -0.82 -3.25 28.90
CA MET A 256 -1.46 -2.73 30.11
C MET A 256 -0.68 -3.17 31.36
N LYS A 257 -0.60 -2.31 32.39
CA LYS A 257 0.02 -2.67 33.67
C LYS A 257 -1.01 -2.67 34.80
N PHE A 258 -1.12 -3.79 35.48
CA PHE A 258 -2.09 -3.99 36.57
C PHE A 258 -1.49 -3.86 37.97
N TYR A 259 -0.19 -3.56 38.06
CA TYR A 259 0.49 -3.17 39.30
C TYR A 259 1.50 -2.04 39.01
N ARG A 260 1.39 -0.93 39.76
CA ARG A 260 2.29 0.22 39.78
C ARG A 260 2.40 0.75 41.21
N GLU A 261 3.59 1.19 41.61
CA GLU A 261 3.80 1.78 42.95
C GLU A 261 3.13 3.15 43.13
N ASP A 262 2.93 3.89 42.04
CA ASP A 262 2.32 5.22 42.03
C ASP A 262 0.78 5.21 41.87
N GLU A 263 0.19 4.04 41.73
CA GLU A 263 -1.25 3.81 41.48
C GLU A 263 -1.83 4.58 40.27
N ALA A 264 -0.98 5.03 39.34
CA ALA A 264 -1.37 5.81 38.18
C ALA A 264 -1.95 4.91 37.07
N TYR A 265 -3.14 4.36 37.29
CA TYR A 265 -3.83 3.47 36.34
C TYR A 265 -4.83 4.21 35.45
N SER A 266 -4.93 3.80 34.18
CA SER A 266 -6.02 4.22 33.28
C SER A 266 -7.37 3.64 33.71
N ALA A 267 -8.48 4.12 33.14
CA ALA A 267 -9.80 3.59 33.48
C ALA A 267 -9.96 2.13 33.05
N VAL A 268 -9.37 1.76 31.90
CA VAL A 268 -9.33 0.36 31.42
C VAL A 268 -8.55 -0.54 32.38
N GLU A 269 -7.37 -0.09 32.82
CA GLU A 269 -6.55 -0.83 33.80
C GLU A 269 -7.28 -0.97 35.13
N LYS A 270 -7.89 0.12 35.65
CA LYS A 270 -8.70 0.09 36.89
C LYS A 270 -9.87 -0.90 36.79
N LYS A 271 -10.57 -0.95 35.64
CA LYS A 271 -11.65 -1.91 35.44
C LYS A 271 -11.15 -3.36 35.47
N THR A 272 -10.03 -3.63 34.81
CA THR A 272 -9.41 -4.98 34.80
C THR A 272 -8.94 -5.38 36.21
N ILE A 273 -8.29 -4.47 36.94
CA ILE A 273 -7.86 -4.70 38.33
C ILE A 273 -9.07 -5.03 39.21
N ALA A 274 -10.16 -4.26 39.11
CA ALA A 274 -11.38 -4.52 39.88
C ALA A 274 -12.03 -5.87 39.49
N ALA A 275 -11.93 -6.28 38.23
CA ALA A 275 -12.44 -7.57 37.75
C ALA A 275 -11.66 -8.78 38.32
N LEU A 276 -10.43 -8.56 38.80
CA LEU A 276 -9.54 -9.56 39.39
C LEU A 276 -9.46 -9.46 40.91
N GLU A 277 -10.47 -8.88 41.56
CA GLU A 277 -10.50 -8.69 43.02
C GLU A 277 -10.13 -9.97 43.78
N GLY A 278 -9.17 -9.85 44.69
CA GLY A 278 -8.66 -10.97 45.51
C GLY A 278 -7.50 -11.76 44.88
N ARG A 279 -7.07 -11.44 43.66
CA ARG A 279 -5.88 -12.04 43.02
C ARG A 279 -4.64 -11.16 43.21
N ASP A 280 -3.46 -11.79 43.26
CA ASP A 280 -2.20 -11.06 43.38
C ASP A 280 -1.70 -10.62 42.00
N LEU A 281 -1.70 -9.32 41.77
CA LEU A 281 -1.22 -8.70 40.54
C LEU A 281 0.25 -8.28 40.64
N LYS A 282 0.84 -8.33 41.84
CA LYS A 282 2.22 -7.93 42.06
C LYS A 282 3.15 -9.03 41.55
N GLY A 283 3.87 -8.73 40.47
CA GLY A 283 4.76 -9.70 39.82
C GLY A 283 4.04 -10.68 38.90
N TRP A 284 2.75 -10.43 38.59
CA TRP A 284 2.09 -11.13 37.49
C TRP A 284 2.64 -10.61 36.16
N GLU A 285 3.07 -11.52 35.29
CA GLU A 285 3.57 -11.25 33.94
C GLU A 285 3.23 -12.42 33.02
N ILE A 286 3.21 -12.16 31.71
CA ILE A 286 3.06 -13.23 30.72
C ILE A 286 4.28 -14.16 30.77
N THR A 287 4.07 -15.45 30.52
CA THR A 287 5.14 -16.47 30.46
C THR A 287 5.34 -17.05 29.07
N GLY A 288 4.49 -16.69 28.10
CA GLY A 288 4.58 -17.11 26.69
C GLY A 288 4.94 -15.95 25.76
N SER A 289 5.28 -16.27 24.50
CA SER A 289 5.57 -15.28 23.46
C SER A 289 4.29 -14.63 22.91
N ARG A 290 4.35 -13.36 22.51
CA ARG A 290 3.27 -12.73 21.74
C ARG A 290 3.39 -13.17 20.28
N ASP A 291 2.50 -14.05 19.84
CA ASP A 291 2.52 -14.58 18.48
C ASP A 291 1.36 -13.99 17.66
N GLU A 292 1.64 -13.62 16.41
CA GLU A 292 0.62 -13.24 15.43
C GLU A 292 0.00 -14.47 14.77
N ILE A 293 -1.28 -14.36 14.39
CA ILE A 293 -2.09 -15.44 13.80
C ILE A 293 -2.76 -14.91 12.54
N ILE A 294 -2.78 -15.69 11.45
CA ILE A 294 -3.39 -15.28 10.18
C ILE A 294 -4.84 -15.79 10.10
N PRO A 295 -5.88 -14.93 10.04
CA PRO A 295 -7.27 -15.37 10.03
C PRO A 295 -7.78 -15.85 8.65
N GLU A 296 -8.59 -16.93 8.62
CA GLU A 296 -9.26 -17.43 7.40
C GLU A 296 -10.20 -16.41 6.72
N ARG A 297 -10.75 -15.44 7.47
CA ARG A 297 -11.73 -14.46 6.94
C ARG A 297 -11.17 -13.49 5.89
N LEU A 298 -9.84 -13.28 5.86
CA LEU A 298 -9.19 -12.42 4.87
C LEU A 298 -9.46 -12.92 3.44
N LYS A 299 -9.60 -14.24 3.27
CA LYS A 299 -9.96 -14.89 2.00
C LYS A 299 -11.39 -14.57 1.54
N ARG A 300 -12.35 -14.47 2.47
CA ARG A 300 -13.78 -14.21 2.17
C ARG A 300 -14.10 -12.72 1.98
N GLN A 301 -13.37 -11.83 2.67
CA GLN A 301 -13.50 -10.38 2.48
C GLN A 301 -13.03 -9.94 1.08
N HIS A 302 -12.04 -10.62 0.53
CA HIS A 302 -11.55 -10.40 -0.84
C HIS A 302 -12.64 -10.67 -1.89
N GLU A 303 -13.37 -11.79 -1.79
CA GLU A 303 -14.46 -12.16 -2.71
C GLU A 303 -15.65 -11.18 -2.66
N LEU A 304 -16.00 -10.69 -1.47
CA LEU A 304 -17.05 -9.68 -1.28
C LEU A 304 -16.65 -8.32 -1.84
N LYS A 305 -15.37 -7.93 -1.70
CA LYS A 305 -14.81 -6.69 -2.26
C LYS A 305 -14.91 -6.66 -3.77
N VAL A 306 -14.61 -7.78 -4.44
CA VAL A 306 -14.73 -7.92 -5.91
C VAL A 306 -16.19 -7.73 -6.38
N ALA A 307 -17.17 -8.35 -5.72
CA ALA A 307 -18.59 -8.21 -6.08
C ALA A 307 -19.16 -6.81 -5.79
N GLU A 308 -18.61 -6.11 -4.80
CA GLU A 308 -19.01 -4.75 -4.42
C GLU A 308 -18.44 -3.69 -5.38
N LEU A 309 -17.16 -3.83 -5.76
CA LEU A 309 -16.51 -2.98 -6.76
C LEU A 309 -17.24 -3.03 -8.10
N LYS A 310 -17.76 -4.20 -8.49
CA LYS A 310 -18.59 -4.38 -9.68
C LYS A 310 -19.91 -3.58 -9.65
N ARG A 311 -20.55 -3.47 -8.48
CA ARG A 311 -21.80 -2.69 -8.30
C ARG A 311 -21.53 -1.18 -8.16
N LEU A 312 -20.39 -0.82 -7.58
CA LEU A 312 -19.93 0.58 -7.49
C LEU A 312 -19.54 1.12 -8.87
N ALA A 313 -18.89 0.33 -9.70
CA ALA A 313 -18.55 0.66 -11.10
C ALA A 313 -19.79 0.95 -11.97
N GLU A 314 -20.94 0.32 -11.67
CA GLU A 314 -22.21 0.63 -12.36
C GLU A 314 -22.82 1.97 -11.93
N LEU A 315 -22.55 2.43 -10.69
CA LEU A 315 -22.99 3.72 -10.17
C LEU A 315 -22.05 4.88 -10.61
N GLU A 316 -20.75 4.59 -10.79
CA GLU A 316 -19.71 5.54 -11.24
C GLU A 316 -19.87 6.02 -12.69
N LYS A 317 -20.76 5.40 -13.49
CA LYS A 317 -21.25 6.01 -14.75
C LYS A 317 -21.97 7.36 -14.54
N GLY A 318 -22.10 7.84 -13.29
CA GLY A 318 -22.66 9.14 -12.91
C GLY A 318 -21.75 10.10 -12.11
N GLY A 319 -20.49 9.81 -11.80
CA GLY A 319 -19.59 10.76 -11.12
C GLY A 319 -18.50 10.13 -10.25
N ALA A 320 -17.30 10.72 -10.31
CA ALA A 320 -15.98 10.14 -10.04
C ALA A 320 -15.54 9.94 -8.57
N GLY A 321 -14.87 8.80 -8.29
CA GLY A 321 -13.44 8.71 -7.93
C GLY A 321 -13.06 8.58 -6.44
N ILE A 322 -12.45 7.44 -6.03
CA ILE A 322 -11.72 7.27 -4.75
C ILE A 322 -10.52 6.29 -4.90
N ASP A 323 -9.38 6.62 -4.26
CA ASP A 323 -8.05 6.00 -4.36
C ASP A 323 -7.61 5.19 -3.11
N ALA A 324 -6.50 4.44 -3.23
CA ALA A 324 -6.20 3.12 -2.66
C ALA A 324 -5.49 3.00 -1.27
N GLN A 325 -5.39 1.74 -0.78
CA GLN A 325 -4.80 1.28 0.49
C GLN A 325 -3.28 0.96 0.42
N VAL A 326 -2.58 1.12 1.55
CA VAL A 326 -1.14 0.82 1.80
C VAL A 326 -0.87 -0.70 1.92
N LYS A 327 0.20 -1.18 1.25
CA LYS A 327 0.80 -2.52 1.42
C LYS A 327 2.31 -2.36 1.68
N GLU A 328 2.88 -3.13 2.61
CA GLU A 328 4.33 -3.22 2.78
C GLU A 328 4.96 -3.83 1.52
N ALA A 329 6.02 -3.22 1.02
CA ALA A 329 6.71 -3.63 -0.19
C ALA A 329 8.17 -3.95 0.13
N GLU A 330 8.55 -5.22 -0.01
CA GLU A 330 9.94 -5.66 0.04
C GLU A 330 10.53 -5.61 -1.37
N MET A 331 11.66 -4.91 -1.54
CA MET A 331 12.31 -4.74 -2.83
C MET A 331 13.79 -5.18 -2.76
N VAL A 332 14.11 -6.27 -3.45
CA VAL A 332 15.50 -6.69 -3.65
C VAL A 332 16.07 -5.95 -4.87
N LEU A 333 16.86 -4.91 -4.64
CA LEU A 333 17.46 -4.05 -5.67
C LEU A 333 18.77 -4.66 -6.22
N THR A 334 19.07 -4.48 -7.50
CA THR A 334 20.46 -4.63 -7.96
C THR A 334 21.21 -3.34 -7.68
N CYS A 335 22.26 -3.36 -6.84
CA CYS A 335 23.08 -2.17 -6.56
C CYS A 335 24.43 -2.31 -7.27
N LEU A 336 24.77 -1.32 -8.09
CA LEU A 336 26.10 -1.20 -8.70
C LEU A 336 26.98 -0.34 -7.79
N ARG A 337 28.02 -0.92 -7.16
CA ARG A 337 29.06 -0.13 -6.50
C ARG A 337 30.25 0.04 -7.43
N HIS A 338 30.64 1.28 -7.66
CA HIS A 338 31.87 1.62 -8.37
C HIS A 338 32.97 1.94 -7.36
N ASP A 339 34.09 1.19 -7.39
CA ASP A 339 35.30 1.49 -6.62
C ASP A 339 36.38 1.99 -7.61
N PRO A 340 36.83 3.26 -7.53
CA PRO A 340 37.80 3.80 -8.48
C PRO A 340 39.14 3.06 -8.39
N GLY A 341 39.41 2.15 -9.34
CA GLY A 341 40.66 1.39 -9.43
C GLY A 341 40.54 -0.12 -9.18
N LYS A 342 39.34 -0.68 -9.00
CA LYS A 342 39.07 -2.13 -8.94
C LYS A 342 37.91 -2.52 -9.87
N LEU A 343 37.89 -3.79 -10.28
CA LEU A 343 36.80 -4.37 -11.08
C LEU A 343 35.44 -4.05 -10.44
N LEU A 344 34.45 -3.72 -11.28
CA LEU A 344 33.04 -3.69 -10.89
C LEU A 344 32.71 -5.03 -10.23
N ILE A 345 32.02 -5.01 -9.09
CA ILE A 345 31.42 -6.20 -8.45
C ILE A 345 29.94 -5.86 -8.31
N GLU A 346 29.08 -6.63 -8.96
CA GLU A 346 27.62 -6.43 -8.93
C GLU A 346 26.99 -7.40 -7.92
N TYR A 347 26.28 -6.85 -6.95
CA TYR A 347 25.55 -7.58 -5.91
C TYR A 347 24.11 -7.08 -5.86
N LYS A 348 23.20 -7.85 -5.24
CA LYS A 348 21.86 -7.33 -4.97
C LYS A 348 21.86 -6.58 -3.64
N GLY A 349 21.72 -5.26 -3.73
CA GLY A 349 21.37 -4.43 -2.59
C GLY A 349 19.94 -4.72 -2.13
N HIS A 350 19.55 -4.16 -1.00
CA HIS A 350 18.23 -4.39 -0.45
C HIS A 350 17.81 -3.12 0.28
N ALA A 351 16.60 -2.67 0.00
CA ALA A 351 15.96 -1.62 0.78
C ALA A 351 14.50 -1.99 1.01
N THR A 352 13.99 -1.66 2.19
CA THR A 352 12.61 -1.90 2.57
C THR A 352 11.90 -0.56 2.80
N SER A 353 10.61 -0.52 2.54
CA SER A 353 9.78 0.65 2.82
C SER A 353 8.35 0.23 3.16
N LYS A 354 7.73 1.01 4.06
CA LYS A 354 6.32 0.83 4.43
C LYS A 354 5.36 1.70 3.60
N ASP A 355 5.90 2.73 2.94
CA ASP A 355 5.14 3.76 2.23
C ASP A 355 5.64 4.00 0.79
N LEU A 356 6.69 3.28 0.36
CA LEU A 356 7.41 3.42 -0.92
C LEU A 356 8.18 4.74 -1.11
N TYR A 357 8.32 5.55 -0.06
CA TYR A 357 9.04 6.83 -0.10
C TYR A 357 10.14 6.92 0.95
N THR A 358 9.90 6.35 2.13
CA THR A 358 10.83 6.27 3.25
C THR A 358 11.49 4.90 3.21
N TRP A 359 12.71 4.86 2.69
CA TRP A 359 13.45 3.62 2.47
C TRP A 359 14.49 3.39 3.57
N GLU A 360 14.60 2.16 4.05
CA GLU A 360 15.68 1.73 4.93
C GLU A 360 16.65 0.84 4.15
N ASN A 361 17.92 1.24 4.10
CA ASN A 361 18.94 0.47 3.41
C ASN A 361 19.34 -0.75 4.25
N GLN A 362 19.17 -1.94 3.69
CA GLN A 362 19.46 -3.21 4.34
C GLN A 362 20.84 -3.74 3.94
N LYS A 363 21.26 -4.83 4.59
CA LYS A 363 22.45 -5.57 4.16
C LYS A 363 22.28 -6.08 2.73
N ILE A 364 23.41 -6.29 2.05
CA ILE A 364 23.44 -6.96 0.74
C ILE A 364 22.76 -8.32 0.86
N ALA A 365 21.74 -8.54 0.04
CA ALA A 365 20.89 -9.73 0.06
C ALA A 365 21.54 -10.91 -0.68
N LEU A 366 22.16 -10.66 -1.84
CA LEU A 366 22.83 -11.69 -2.64
C LEU A 366 24.23 -11.24 -3.03
N TRP A 367 25.21 -12.06 -2.65
CA TRP A 367 26.63 -11.85 -2.94
C TRP A 367 27.06 -12.58 -4.22
N THR A 368 28.12 -12.08 -4.87
CA THR A 368 28.72 -12.77 -6.01
C THR A 368 29.34 -14.11 -5.58
N PRO A 369 29.12 -15.20 -6.32
CA PRO A 369 29.70 -16.51 -5.97
C PRO A 369 31.23 -16.54 -6.04
N ASN A 370 31.82 -15.71 -6.90
CA ASN A 370 33.26 -15.59 -7.14
C ASN A 370 33.58 -14.24 -7.81
N ASN A 371 34.85 -14.01 -8.15
CA ASN A 371 35.34 -12.75 -8.73
C ASN A 371 35.08 -12.58 -10.25
N TYR A 372 34.49 -13.57 -10.91
CA TYR A 372 34.17 -13.51 -12.34
C TYR A 372 32.68 -13.75 -12.63
N THR A 373 31.84 -13.87 -11.60
CA THR A 373 30.40 -14.12 -11.74
C THR A 373 29.63 -13.01 -11.06
N PHE A 374 28.65 -12.45 -11.78
CA PHE A 374 27.85 -11.31 -11.36
C PHE A 374 26.41 -11.72 -11.11
N VAL A 375 25.80 -11.12 -10.09
CA VAL A 375 24.37 -11.31 -9.80
C VAL A 375 23.58 -10.26 -10.56
N PHE A 376 23.07 -10.66 -11.74
CA PHE A 376 22.26 -9.81 -12.61
C PHE A 376 20.81 -9.72 -12.10
N SER A 377 19.99 -8.96 -12.82
CA SER A 377 18.58 -8.72 -12.51
C SER A 377 17.76 -10.00 -12.37
N GLY A 378 16.60 -9.85 -11.75
CA GLY A 378 15.64 -10.91 -11.53
C GLY A 378 14.45 -10.39 -10.74
N SER A 379 13.67 -11.31 -10.17
CA SER A 379 12.47 -11.02 -9.40
C SER A 379 12.43 -11.84 -8.11
N ALA A 380 11.45 -11.55 -7.26
CA ALA A 380 11.16 -12.34 -6.06
C ALA A 380 9.66 -12.62 -5.97
N VAL A 381 9.33 -13.77 -5.40
CA VAL A 381 7.96 -14.20 -5.12
C VAL A 381 7.86 -14.76 -3.71
N VAL A 382 6.69 -14.63 -3.11
CA VAL A 382 6.36 -15.32 -1.85
C VAL A 382 5.72 -16.65 -2.21
N ASP A 383 6.35 -17.76 -1.82
CA ASP A 383 5.84 -19.12 -2.09
C ASP A 383 4.89 -19.55 -0.96
N VAL A 384 3.73 -18.90 -0.90
CA VAL A 384 2.74 -19.04 0.19
C VAL A 384 2.29 -20.49 0.40
N ASN A 385 2.17 -21.24 -0.69
CA ASN A 385 1.71 -22.63 -0.67
C ASN A 385 2.85 -23.65 -0.58
N ASN A 386 4.08 -23.19 -0.37
CA ASN A 386 5.29 -24.01 -0.32
C ASN A 386 5.39 -25.00 -1.50
N THR A 387 5.05 -24.53 -2.71
CA THR A 387 5.12 -25.34 -3.93
C THR A 387 6.55 -25.78 -4.24
N SER A 388 7.54 -25.00 -3.81
CA SER A 388 8.96 -25.31 -3.92
C SER A 388 9.42 -26.40 -2.94
N GLY A 389 8.72 -26.58 -1.83
CA GLY A 389 9.11 -27.47 -0.73
C GLY A 389 10.20 -26.90 0.19
N PHE A 390 10.63 -25.65 0.01
CA PHE A 390 11.66 -25.02 0.85
C PHE A 390 11.13 -24.60 2.23
N PHE A 391 9.82 -24.44 2.38
CA PHE A 391 9.18 -23.71 3.47
C PHE A 391 8.11 -24.56 4.18
N PRO A 392 8.44 -25.73 4.74
CA PRO A 392 7.45 -26.65 5.30
C PRO A 392 6.62 -26.07 6.45
N ASN A 393 7.14 -25.06 7.15
CA ASN A 393 6.55 -24.47 8.36
C ASN A 393 6.38 -22.94 8.27
N GLN A 394 6.39 -22.35 7.07
CA GLN A 394 6.24 -20.90 6.89
C GLN A 394 5.49 -20.57 5.59
N THR A 395 4.64 -19.55 5.60
CA THR A 395 3.84 -19.12 4.43
C THR A 395 4.31 -17.79 3.84
N ASN A 396 5.35 -17.19 4.41
CA ASN A 396 5.98 -15.96 3.95
C ASN A 396 7.40 -16.20 3.42
N GLY A 397 7.72 -17.44 3.02
CA GLY A 397 9.01 -17.76 2.45
C GLY A 397 9.21 -17.08 1.09
N VAL A 398 10.34 -16.40 0.93
CA VAL A 398 10.66 -15.64 -0.28
C VAL A 398 11.62 -16.44 -1.14
N VAL A 399 11.29 -16.60 -2.43
CA VAL A 399 12.20 -17.15 -3.43
C VAL A 399 12.62 -16.03 -4.37
N ALA A 400 13.91 -15.71 -4.39
CA ALA A 400 14.51 -14.86 -5.38
C ALA A 400 14.91 -15.69 -6.61
N ILE A 401 14.55 -15.22 -7.80
CA ILE A 401 14.92 -15.83 -9.08
C ILE A 401 15.73 -14.80 -9.85
N TYR A 402 16.94 -15.15 -10.28
CA TYR A 402 17.90 -14.19 -10.82
C TYR A 402 18.89 -14.80 -11.80
N THR A 403 19.50 -13.94 -12.61
CA THR A 403 20.54 -14.35 -13.54
C THR A 403 21.92 -14.34 -12.87
N LEU A 404 22.71 -15.39 -13.06
CA LEU A 404 24.16 -15.36 -12.84
C LEU A 404 24.86 -15.20 -14.19
N ALA A 405 25.61 -14.12 -14.35
CA ALA A 405 26.36 -13.82 -15.56
C ALA A 405 27.86 -14.01 -15.32
N GLN A 406 28.48 -14.93 -16.06
CA GLN A 406 29.91 -15.20 -15.95
C GLN A 406 30.71 -14.33 -16.92
N TYR A 407 31.87 -13.85 -16.49
CA TYR A 407 32.84 -13.10 -17.29
C TYR A 407 34.26 -13.65 -17.11
N PRO A 408 34.52 -14.92 -17.49
CA PRO A 408 35.86 -15.48 -17.40
C PRO A 408 36.83 -14.66 -18.24
N ASN A 409 37.96 -14.27 -17.66
CA ASN A 409 38.97 -13.40 -18.29
C ASN A 409 38.39 -12.06 -18.81
N ASN A 410 37.37 -11.51 -18.14
CA ASN A 410 36.68 -10.27 -18.52
C ASN A 410 35.98 -10.31 -19.89
N ALA A 411 35.69 -11.50 -20.41
CA ALA A 411 34.91 -11.68 -21.64
C ALA A 411 33.51 -12.20 -21.30
N PRO A 412 32.43 -11.76 -21.98
CA PRO A 412 31.09 -12.27 -21.74
C PRO A 412 31.03 -13.80 -21.87
N GLY A 413 30.62 -14.45 -20.80
CA GLY A 413 30.40 -15.88 -20.69
C GLY A 413 28.93 -16.22 -20.46
N PRO A 414 28.64 -17.47 -20.06
CA PRO A 414 27.28 -17.95 -19.87
C PRO A 414 26.45 -17.13 -18.88
N GLN A 415 25.18 -16.91 -19.22
CA GLN A 415 24.15 -16.36 -18.34
C GLN A 415 23.15 -17.47 -18.01
N THR A 416 22.94 -17.76 -16.73
CA THR A 416 22.09 -18.88 -16.25
C THR A 416 21.03 -18.37 -15.27
N GLN A 417 19.90 -19.07 -15.15
CA GLN A 417 18.84 -18.69 -14.20
C GLN A 417 18.93 -19.52 -12.93
N ASN A 418 18.96 -18.84 -11.79
CA ASN A 418 19.27 -19.37 -10.48
C ASN A 418 18.20 -18.93 -9.49
N ILE A 419 18.06 -19.68 -8.40
CA ILE A 419 17.17 -19.31 -7.29
C ILE A 419 17.91 -19.29 -5.96
N ALA A 420 17.41 -18.46 -5.04
CA ALA A 420 17.82 -18.44 -3.65
C ALA A 420 16.59 -18.25 -2.76
N THR A 421 16.66 -18.76 -1.54
CA THR A 421 15.53 -18.77 -0.60
C THR A 421 15.84 -17.94 0.62
N SER A 422 14.87 -17.16 1.07
CA SER A 422 14.92 -16.45 2.34
C SER A 422 13.84 -17.01 3.28
N HIS A 423 14.26 -17.17 4.54
CA HIS A 423 13.40 -17.60 5.65
C HIS A 423 13.08 -16.47 6.64
N ASP A 424 13.53 -15.25 6.34
CA ASP A 424 13.50 -14.12 7.26
C ASP A 424 12.78 -12.89 6.66
N GLY A 425 11.96 -13.07 5.61
CA GLY A 425 11.29 -11.95 4.93
C GLY A 425 12.18 -11.22 3.94
N GLY A 426 13.00 -11.95 3.18
CA GLY A 426 13.84 -11.38 2.13
C GLY A 426 15.09 -10.62 2.60
N TYR A 427 15.50 -10.72 3.88
CA TYR A 427 16.69 -10.03 4.38
C TYR A 427 17.98 -10.79 4.07
N THR A 428 17.97 -12.11 4.25
CA THR A 428 19.09 -12.99 3.91
C THR A 428 18.66 -14.14 3.01
N PHE A 429 19.54 -14.53 2.08
CA PHE A 429 19.23 -15.54 1.08
C PHE A 429 20.29 -16.63 1.02
N ASP A 430 19.83 -17.88 1.01
CA ASP A 430 20.64 -19.05 0.73
C ASP A 430 20.46 -19.50 -0.72
N ALA A 431 21.56 -19.60 -1.46
CA ALA A 431 21.53 -20.08 -2.83
C ALA A 431 21.11 -21.56 -2.89
N TYR A 432 20.21 -21.91 -3.81
CA TYR A 432 19.79 -23.29 -4.00
C TYR A 432 20.96 -24.16 -4.48
N ALA A 433 21.23 -25.25 -3.76
CA ALA A 433 22.41 -26.09 -3.98
C ALA A 433 22.47 -26.73 -5.39
N SER A 434 21.32 -26.96 -6.03
CA SER A 434 21.23 -27.56 -7.37
C SER A 434 21.08 -26.51 -8.47
N ASN A 435 21.43 -25.26 -8.21
CA ASN A 435 21.52 -24.23 -9.24
C ASN A 435 22.51 -24.61 -10.36
N PRO A 436 22.29 -24.14 -11.60
CA PRO A 436 21.16 -23.30 -12.04
C PRO A 436 19.87 -24.10 -12.24
N VAL A 437 18.71 -23.45 -12.07
CA VAL A 437 17.38 -24.04 -12.39
C VAL A 437 17.06 -24.01 -13.88
N ILE A 438 17.67 -23.08 -14.63
CA ILE A 438 17.71 -23.11 -16.09
C ILE A 438 19.15 -22.83 -16.52
N ASP A 439 19.81 -23.88 -17.01
CA ASP A 439 21.17 -23.80 -17.53
C ASP A 439 21.20 -23.24 -18.96
N SER A 440 22.32 -22.65 -19.35
CA SER A 440 22.51 -22.07 -20.69
C SER A 440 23.99 -21.83 -20.95
N MET A 441 24.38 -21.95 -22.23
CA MET A 441 25.70 -21.54 -22.72
C MET A 441 25.67 -20.15 -23.38
N SER A 442 24.51 -19.50 -23.42
CA SER A 442 24.32 -18.20 -24.05
C SER A 442 24.92 -17.07 -23.21
N THR A 443 25.49 -16.07 -23.88
CA THR A 443 25.92 -14.81 -23.26
C THR A 443 24.80 -13.76 -23.20
N GLN A 444 23.60 -14.10 -23.66
CA GLN A 444 22.46 -13.19 -23.86
C GLN A 444 21.15 -13.86 -23.42
N PHE A 445 21.03 -14.20 -22.14
CA PHE A 445 19.91 -14.95 -21.56
C PHE A 445 19.68 -14.52 -20.10
N ARG A 446 18.78 -13.56 -19.85
CA ARG A 446 18.71 -12.88 -18.54
C ARG A 446 17.36 -12.27 -18.18
N ASP A 447 17.29 -11.80 -16.94
CA ASP A 447 16.25 -10.98 -16.33
C ASP A 447 14.90 -11.71 -16.12
N PRO A 448 14.88 -12.79 -15.31
CA PRO A 448 13.66 -13.55 -15.05
C PRO A 448 12.65 -12.74 -14.20
N LYS A 449 11.46 -12.48 -14.75
CA LYS A 449 10.28 -12.07 -13.96
C LYS A 449 9.34 -13.25 -13.78
N VAL A 450 9.06 -13.59 -12.53
CA VAL A 450 8.19 -14.70 -12.14
C VAL A 450 6.90 -14.20 -11.50
N LEU A 451 5.79 -14.85 -11.82
CA LEU A 451 4.47 -14.65 -11.20
C LEU A 451 3.75 -15.98 -11.03
N TRP A 452 2.77 -16.02 -10.13
CA TRP A 452 1.84 -17.14 -9.99
C TRP A 452 0.64 -16.94 -10.90
N TYR A 453 0.38 -17.89 -11.80
CA TYR A 453 -0.78 -17.83 -12.69
C TYR A 453 -1.95 -18.61 -12.09
N GLU A 454 -2.84 -17.88 -11.41
CA GLU A 454 -3.95 -18.44 -10.64
C GLU A 454 -4.88 -19.35 -11.47
N PRO A 455 -5.31 -19.00 -12.70
CA PRO A 455 -6.21 -19.88 -13.46
C PRO A 455 -5.62 -21.25 -13.79
N GLY A 456 -4.29 -21.32 -13.95
CA GLY A 456 -3.57 -22.55 -14.29
C GLY A 456 -2.85 -23.21 -13.11
N GLN A 457 -2.86 -22.58 -11.93
CA GLN A 457 -2.21 -23.05 -10.71
C GLN A 457 -0.74 -23.46 -10.92
N HIS A 458 0.04 -22.60 -11.58
CA HIS A 458 1.48 -22.81 -11.79
C HIS A 458 2.24 -21.48 -11.86
N TRP A 459 3.56 -21.55 -11.65
CA TRP A 459 4.45 -20.41 -11.83
C TRP A 459 4.71 -20.17 -13.31
N VAL A 460 4.77 -18.89 -13.68
CA VAL A 460 5.13 -18.42 -15.02
C VAL A 460 6.37 -17.55 -14.89
N MET A 461 7.36 -17.78 -15.76
CA MET A 461 8.54 -16.92 -15.91
C MET A 461 8.55 -16.32 -17.31
N VAL A 462 8.77 -15.01 -17.40
CA VAL A 462 9.21 -14.34 -18.63
C VAL A 462 10.70 -14.01 -18.54
N LEU A 463 11.43 -14.25 -19.63
CA LEU A 463 12.89 -14.19 -19.66
C LEU A 463 13.41 -13.70 -21.00
N ALA A 464 14.42 -12.83 -21.01
CA ALA A 464 14.93 -12.23 -22.23
C ALA A 464 16.05 -13.06 -22.89
N PHE A 465 15.83 -13.45 -24.13
CA PHE A 465 16.88 -13.81 -25.08
C PHE A 465 17.36 -12.53 -25.77
N ALA A 466 18.24 -11.82 -25.08
CA ALA A 466 18.40 -10.39 -25.26
C ALA A 466 18.75 -9.97 -26.69
N ALA A 467 19.71 -10.66 -27.31
CA ALA A 467 20.14 -10.38 -28.69
C ALA A 467 19.26 -11.02 -29.78
N ASP A 468 18.37 -11.95 -29.41
CA ASP A 468 17.46 -12.63 -30.34
C ASP A 468 16.11 -11.88 -30.48
N PHE A 469 15.93 -10.80 -29.72
CA PHE A 469 14.67 -10.03 -29.65
C PHE A 469 13.48 -10.92 -29.31
N SER A 470 13.69 -11.81 -28.33
CA SER A 470 12.69 -12.77 -27.87
C SER A 470 12.52 -12.75 -26.37
N ILE A 471 11.27 -12.73 -25.91
CA ILE A 471 10.91 -13.01 -24.53
C ILE A 471 10.36 -14.44 -24.48
N GLY A 472 11.08 -15.32 -23.80
CA GLY A 472 10.63 -16.69 -23.56
C GLY A 472 9.68 -16.76 -22.37
N ILE A 473 8.65 -17.60 -22.50
CA ILE A 473 7.66 -17.91 -21.47
C ILE A 473 7.89 -19.35 -21.02
N TYR A 474 8.13 -19.54 -19.73
CA TYR A 474 8.33 -20.84 -19.09
C TYR A 474 7.30 -21.04 -18.00
N THR A 475 6.96 -22.30 -17.71
CA THR A 475 6.10 -22.65 -16.57
C THR A 475 6.79 -23.63 -15.63
N SER A 476 6.43 -23.58 -14.35
CA SER A 476 6.94 -24.49 -13.34
C SER A 476 5.88 -24.81 -12.28
N PRO A 477 5.76 -26.06 -11.83
CA PRO A 477 4.93 -26.39 -10.67
C PRO A 477 5.60 -26.03 -9.33
N ASN A 478 6.91 -25.77 -9.29
CA ASN A 478 7.68 -25.77 -8.04
C ASN A 478 8.90 -24.82 -7.99
N LEU A 479 8.98 -23.86 -8.93
CA LEU A 479 10.09 -22.89 -9.10
C LEU A 479 11.46 -23.49 -9.45
N LYS A 480 11.58 -24.82 -9.51
CA LYS A 480 12.84 -25.54 -9.79
C LYS A 480 12.84 -26.15 -11.17
N ASP A 481 11.77 -26.87 -11.51
CA ASP A 481 11.64 -27.58 -12.77
C ASP A 481 10.86 -26.71 -13.75
N TRP A 482 11.56 -26.12 -14.73
CA TRP A 482 10.98 -25.19 -15.70
C TRP A 482 10.78 -25.84 -17.07
N THR A 483 9.61 -25.65 -17.68
CA THR A 483 9.29 -26.11 -19.04
C THR A 483 9.07 -24.90 -19.93
N ALA A 484 9.82 -24.81 -21.04
CA ALA A 484 9.61 -23.78 -22.06
C ALA A 484 8.24 -23.98 -22.72
N GLN A 485 7.47 -22.91 -22.87
CA GLN A 485 6.12 -22.95 -23.44
C GLN A 485 6.05 -22.23 -24.78
N SER A 486 6.36 -20.93 -24.80
CA SER A 486 6.23 -20.09 -25.99
C SER A 486 7.21 -18.93 -25.94
N ASN A 487 7.29 -18.19 -27.06
CA ASN A 487 8.14 -17.02 -27.20
C ASN A 487 7.35 -15.86 -27.82
N VAL A 488 7.54 -14.65 -27.32
CA VAL A 488 7.14 -13.40 -27.99
C VAL A 488 8.36 -12.82 -28.68
N THR A 489 8.34 -12.71 -30.01
CA THR A 489 9.52 -12.38 -30.83
C THR A 489 9.30 -11.18 -31.73
N ASN A 490 10.31 -10.32 -31.85
CA ASN A 490 10.38 -9.22 -32.83
C ASN A 490 9.14 -8.30 -32.79
N VAL A 491 8.82 -7.75 -31.62
CA VAL A 491 7.65 -6.87 -31.39
C VAL A 491 8.05 -5.44 -31.05
N GLY A 492 7.23 -4.47 -31.46
CA GLY A 492 7.46 -3.05 -31.20
C GLY A 492 8.85 -2.56 -31.64
N LEU A 493 9.53 -1.85 -30.75
CA LEU A 493 10.89 -1.36 -30.96
C LEU A 493 11.88 -2.48 -30.68
N LEU A 494 12.74 -2.82 -31.64
CA LEU A 494 13.76 -3.86 -31.43
C LEU A 494 14.97 -3.33 -30.65
N GLY A 495 15.45 -2.13 -31.00
CA GLY A 495 16.73 -1.60 -30.52
C GLY A 495 17.88 -2.54 -30.88
N LEU A 496 18.73 -2.85 -29.91
CA LEU A 496 19.81 -3.84 -30.03
C LEU A 496 19.68 -5.02 -29.06
N GLN A 497 18.99 -4.85 -27.93
CA GLN A 497 18.71 -5.94 -27.00
C GLN A 497 17.37 -5.72 -26.28
N TYR A 498 16.67 -6.82 -26.01
CA TYR A 498 15.57 -6.87 -25.04
C TYR A 498 16.09 -7.24 -23.66
N GLU A 499 15.58 -6.55 -22.64
CA GLU A 499 15.99 -6.68 -21.26
C GLU A 499 14.77 -6.50 -20.34
N CYS A 500 14.87 -6.96 -19.10
CA CYS A 500 13.90 -6.74 -18.02
C CYS A 500 12.42 -6.90 -18.43
N PRO A 501 12.02 -8.06 -18.98
CA PRO A 501 10.62 -8.30 -19.31
C PRO A 501 9.76 -8.36 -18.04
N ASN A 502 8.55 -7.83 -18.12
CA ASN A 502 7.52 -7.99 -17.10
C ASN A 502 6.22 -8.44 -17.75
N LEU A 503 5.63 -9.51 -17.23
CA LEU A 503 4.26 -9.91 -17.54
C LEU A 503 3.41 -9.59 -16.31
N VAL A 504 2.36 -8.81 -16.49
CA VAL A 504 1.50 -8.34 -15.39
C VAL A 504 0.05 -8.31 -15.84
N GLU A 505 -0.84 -8.82 -14.99
CA GLU A 505 -2.28 -8.62 -15.14
C GLU A 505 -2.64 -7.28 -14.51
N ILE A 506 -3.31 -6.42 -15.26
CA ILE A 506 -3.52 -5.01 -14.90
C ILE A 506 -4.99 -4.61 -15.10
N PRO A 507 -5.55 -3.70 -14.26
CA PRO A 507 -6.92 -3.24 -14.44
C PRO A 507 -7.12 -2.56 -15.78
N TRP A 508 -8.30 -2.71 -16.39
CA TRP A 508 -8.64 -2.08 -17.66
C TRP A 508 -9.87 -1.16 -17.48
N GLU A 509 -9.63 0.14 -17.32
CA GLU A 509 -10.62 1.16 -16.92
C GLU A 509 -11.85 1.19 -17.85
N ASP A 510 -11.62 1.09 -19.15
CA ASP A 510 -12.64 1.18 -20.21
C ASP A 510 -12.73 -0.08 -21.07
N GLY A 511 -12.30 -1.21 -20.51
CA GLY A 511 -12.22 -2.49 -21.20
C GLY A 511 -13.53 -3.26 -21.29
N PRO A 512 -13.64 -4.19 -22.26
CA PRO A 512 -14.70 -5.21 -22.26
C PRO A 512 -14.53 -6.23 -21.13
N GLN A 513 -13.36 -6.28 -20.49
CA GLN A 513 -13.01 -7.11 -19.33
C GLN A 513 -12.51 -6.21 -18.19
N GLU A 514 -12.56 -6.69 -16.95
CA GLU A 514 -12.08 -5.95 -15.76
C GLU A 514 -10.55 -5.80 -15.76
N THR A 515 -9.84 -6.74 -16.39
CA THR A 515 -8.38 -6.76 -16.50
C THR A 515 -7.93 -7.06 -17.93
N ALA A 516 -6.66 -6.75 -18.20
CA ALA A 516 -5.92 -7.21 -19.37
C ALA A 516 -4.52 -7.66 -18.94
N TRP A 517 -3.81 -8.36 -19.81
CA TRP A 517 -2.39 -8.63 -19.60
C TRP A 517 -1.53 -7.58 -20.30
N LEU A 518 -0.46 -7.18 -19.64
CA LEU A 518 0.55 -6.28 -20.16
C LEU A 518 1.90 -7.02 -20.18
N LEU A 519 2.56 -7.01 -21.34
CA LEU A 519 3.96 -7.39 -21.47
C LEU A 519 4.79 -6.11 -21.63
N ALA A 520 5.56 -5.74 -20.61
CA ALA A 520 6.56 -4.68 -20.69
C ALA A 520 7.93 -5.27 -21.03
N ILE A 521 8.70 -4.58 -21.87
CA ILE A 521 10.04 -4.98 -22.32
C ILE A 521 10.93 -3.75 -22.27
N SER A 522 12.06 -3.83 -21.58
CA SER A 522 13.08 -2.80 -21.64
C SER A 522 14.01 -3.02 -22.83
N ILE A 523 14.53 -1.93 -23.41
CA ILE A 523 15.40 -1.98 -24.58
C ILE A 523 16.64 -1.16 -24.29
N ASN A 524 17.81 -1.75 -24.50
CA ASN A 524 19.07 -1.01 -24.50
C ASN A 524 20.17 -1.74 -25.27
N PRO A 525 21.03 -1.00 -25.99
CA PRO A 525 20.79 0.34 -26.51
C PRO A 525 19.77 0.31 -27.67
N GLY A 526 19.45 1.47 -28.23
CA GLY A 526 18.62 1.60 -29.44
C GLY A 526 17.22 2.14 -29.21
N ALA A 527 16.96 2.74 -28.04
CA ALA A 527 15.78 3.56 -27.83
C ALA A 527 15.70 4.71 -28.87
N PRO A 528 14.50 5.17 -29.27
CA PRO A 528 14.34 6.26 -30.23
C PRO A 528 15.04 7.57 -29.84
N LEU A 529 15.13 7.87 -28.53
CA LEU A 529 15.84 9.04 -27.99
C LEU A 529 17.34 8.79 -27.74
N GLY A 530 17.84 7.62 -28.14
CA GLY A 530 19.18 7.11 -27.81
C GLY A 530 19.22 6.44 -26.43
N GLY A 531 20.01 5.37 -26.34
CA GLY A 531 20.20 4.64 -25.09
C GLY A 531 19.04 3.71 -24.77
N SER A 532 18.50 3.87 -23.56
CA SER A 532 17.61 2.92 -22.90
C SER A 532 16.19 3.44 -22.72
N ILE A 533 15.17 2.58 -22.88
CA ILE A 533 13.74 2.90 -22.65
C ILE A 533 12.93 1.63 -22.31
N THR A 534 11.75 1.79 -21.70
CA THR A 534 10.76 0.71 -21.54
C THR A 534 9.63 0.83 -22.56
N GLN A 535 9.27 -0.26 -23.23
CA GLN A 535 8.08 -0.38 -24.08
C GLN A 535 7.05 -1.36 -23.49
N TYR A 536 5.81 -1.32 -23.96
CA TYR A 536 4.76 -2.22 -23.49
C TYR A 536 3.76 -2.63 -24.58
N PHE A 537 3.10 -3.77 -24.34
CA PHE A 537 2.07 -4.36 -25.19
C PHE A 537 0.90 -4.80 -24.32
N ALA A 538 -0.31 -4.36 -24.63
CA ALA A 538 -1.53 -4.90 -24.04
C ALA A 538 -1.98 -6.15 -24.82
N GLY A 539 -2.51 -7.15 -24.12
CA GLY A 539 -2.89 -8.42 -24.71
C GLY A 539 -3.62 -9.36 -23.76
N ASP A 540 -3.78 -10.59 -24.22
CA ASP A 540 -4.27 -11.71 -23.42
C ASP A 540 -3.12 -12.66 -23.07
N PHE A 541 -3.24 -13.33 -21.92
CA PHE A 541 -2.34 -14.41 -21.53
C PHE A 541 -3.14 -15.62 -21.06
N ASN A 542 -2.84 -16.79 -21.62
CA ASN A 542 -3.59 -18.02 -21.33
C ASN A 542 -2.87 -18.96 -20.35
N GLY A 543 -1.79 -18.51 -19.72
CA GLY A 543 -0.90 -19.34 -18.88
C GLY A 543 0.35 -19.84 -19.60
N THR A 544 0.37 -19.81 -20.93
CA THR A 544 1.51 -20.31 -21.74
C THR A 544 1.90 -19.39 -22.88
N HIS A 545 0.96 -18.62 -23.44
CA HIS A 545 1.16 -17.73 -24.59
C HIS A 545 0.59 -16.35 -24.26
N PHE A 546 1.39 -15.32 -24.56
CA PHE A 546 0.94 -13.93 -24.55
C PHE A 546 0.64 -13.48 -25.97
N GLU A 547 -0.58 -13.03 -26.21
CA GLU A 547 -1.06 -12.59 -27.52
C GLU A 547 -1.41 -11.10 -27.44
N PRO A 548 -0.62 -10.21 -28.06
CA PRO A 548 -0.88 -8.79 -27.98
C PRO A 548 -2.11 -8.42 -28.81
N PHE A 549 -2.95 -7.52 -28.30
CA PHE A 549 -4.16 -7.05 -29.00
C PHE A 549 -3.84 -6.35 -30.32
N ASP A 550 -2.67 -5.73 -30.40
CA ASP A 550 -2.12 -5.16 -31.61
C ASP A 550 -0.59 -5.25 -31.62
N ARG A 551 0.06 -4.70 -32.66
CA ARG A 551 1.53 -4.71 -32.80
C ARG A 551 2.14 -3.32 -32.66
N ALA A 552 1.43 -2.37 -32.06
CA ALA A 552 1.92 -1.00 -31.98
C ALA A 552 3.08 -0.89 -30.97
N ALA A 553 4.10 -0.14 -31.34
CA ALA A 553 5.20 0.21 -30.45
C ALA A 553 4.76 1.35 -29.52
N ARG A 554 4.76 1.11 -28.21
CA ARG A 554 4.41 2.10 -27.19
C ARG A 554 5.49 2.15 -26.13
N ILE A 555 5.94 3.34 -25.76
CA ILE A 555 6.92 3.57 -24.69
C ILE A 555 6.20 4.01 -23.42
N ALA A 556 6.68 3.58 -22.25
CA ALA A 556 6.07 3.87 -20.97
C ALA A 556 6.28 5.33 -20.51
N ASP A 557 7.31 5.98 -21.04
CA ASP A 557 7.72 7.33 -20.66
C ASP A 557 8.23 8.06 -21.92
N PHE A 558 7.88 9.34 -22.08
CA PHE A 558 8.29 10.12 -23.26
C PHE A 558 9.64 10.82 -23.12
N ALA A 559 10.20 10.87 -21.90
CA ALA A 559 11.53 11.41 -21.64
C ALA A 559 12.55 10.26 -21.57
N LYS A 560 13.73 10.53 -21.02
CA LYS A 560 14.94 9.71 -21.29
C LYS A 560 15.39 8.83 -20.14
N ASP A 561 14.93 9.11 -18.93
CA ASP A 561 15.44 8.49 -17.70
C ASP A 561 14.38 7.59 -17.06
N ASN A 562 13.83 6.63 -17.82
CA ASN A 562 12.92 5.60 -17.32
C ASN A 562 13.20 4.26 -18.02
N TYR A 563 13.88 3.34 -17.32
CA TYR A 563 14.29 2.05 -17.87
C TYR A 563 14.29 0.96 -16.81
N ALA A 564 14.22 -0.31 -17.23
CA ALA A 564 14.18 -1.47 -16.34
C ALA A 564 13.06 -1.40 -15.30
N GLY A 565 11.90 -0.86 -15.70
CA GLY A 565 10.71 -0.83 -14.86
C GLY A 565 10.31 -2.23 -14.42
N GLN A 566 10.14 -2.43 -13.11
CA GLN A 566 9.69 -3.67 -12.50
C GLN A 566 8.39 -3.44 -11.76
N TRP A 567 7.46 -4.39 -11.91
CA TRP A 567 6.19 -4.39 -11.18
C TRP A 567 6.32 -5.23 -9.92
N PHE A 568 5.75 -4.74 -8.82
CA PHE A 568 5.73 -5.47 -7.55
C PHE A 568 4.92 -6.76 -7.68
N SER A 569 5.36 -7.81 -7.00
CA SER A 569 4.66 -9.10 -6.95
C SER A 569 3.54 -9.05 -5.92
N GLY A 570 2.54 -9.94 -6.03
CA GLY A 570 1.51 -10.14 -4.99
C GLY A 570 0.35 -9.13 -5.00
N ILE A 571 0.26 -8.27 -6.03
CA ILE A 571 -0.88 -7.37 -6.23
C ILE A 571 -1.91 -8.08 -7.12
N PRO A 572 -3.17 -8.30 -6.68
CA PRO A 572 -4.21 -8.88 -7.53
C PRO A 572 -4.44 -8.06 -8.80
N GLY A 573 -4.68 -8.71 -9.95
CA GLY A 573 -4.78 -8.03 -11.24
C GLY A 573 -5.90 -6.97 -11.36
N ILE A 574 -6.93 -7.07 -10.50
CA ILE A 574 -8.04 -6.10 -10.40
C ILE A 574 -7.66 -4.82 -9.65
N GLU A 575 -6.53 -4.81 -8.91
CA GLU A 575 -6.02 -3.64 -8.21
C GLU A 575 -4.96 -2.94 -9.07
N SER A 576 -4.81 -1.61 -8.94
CA SER A 576 -3.78 -0.84 -9.66
C SER A 576 -2.39 -1.41 -9.36
N GLN A 577 -1.66 -1.70 -10.41
CA GLN A 577 -0.38 -2.39 -10.31
C GLN A 577 0.73 -1.38 -10.01
N VAL A 578 1.57 -1.66 -9.01
CA VAL A 578 2.63 -0.73 -8.61
C VAL A 578 3.94 -1.09 -9.33
N SER A 579 4.64 -0.09 -9.87
CA SER A 579 5.94 -0.25 -10.50
C SER A 579 6.95 0.80 -10.02
N ILE A 580 8.22 0.49 -10.22
CA ILE A 580 9.33 1.44 -10.04
C ILE A 580 10.36 1.18 -11.15
N ALA A 581 11.00 2.24 -11.64
CA ALA A 581 11.98 2.17 -12.72
C ALA A 581 13.32 2.78 -12.31
N TRP A 582 14.39 2.39 -12.99
CA TRP A 582 15.68 3.04 -12.85
C TRP A 582 15.66 4.40 -13.56
N ALA A 583 15.85 5.47 -12.79
CA ALA A 583 15.76 6.85 -13.25
C ALA A 583 17.12 7.36 -13.75
N SER A 584 17.59 6.77 -14.85
CA SER A 584 18.81 7.17 -15.55
C SER A 584 18.82 6.56 -16.96
N ASN A 585 19.85 6.86 -17.74
CA ASN A 585 20.06 6.26 -19.06
C ASN A 585 21.46 5.65 -19.19
N TRP A 586 21.55 4.46 -19.79
CA TRP A 586 22.81 3.75 -19.99
C TRP A 586 23.88 4.55 -20.76
N GLN A 587 23.48 5.53 -21.59
CA GLN A 587 24.43 6.36 -22.35
C GLN A 587 25.35 7.22 -21.47
N TYR A 588 24.87 7.63 -20.29
CA TYR A 588 25.59 8.60 -19.44
C TYR A 588 25.62 8.25 -17.96
N THR A 589 24.91 7.22 -17.49
CA THR A 589 24.80 6.89 -16.07
C THR A 589 26.15 6.80 -15.35
N GLN A 590 27.19 6.27 -16.01
CA GLN A 590 28.51 6.11 -15.39
C GLN A 590 29.30 7.42 -15.26
N GLN A 591 28.82 8.51 -15.86
CA GLN A 591 29.50 9.79 -15.97
C GLN A 591 28.79 10.92 -15.21
N VAL A 592 27.58 10.68 -14.69
CA VAL A 592 26.80 11.70 -13.97
C VAL A 592 27.59 12.24 -12.77
N PRO A 593 27.44 13.55 -12.45
CA PRO A 593 28.32 14.24 -11.52
C PRO A 593 28.20 13.75 -10.08
N THR A 594 27.05 13.20 -9.67
CA THR A 594 26.84 12.64 -8.32
C THR A 594 27.87 11.57 -7.95
N GLY A 595 28.39 10.84 -8.94
CA GLY A 595 29.45 9.85 -8.71
C GLY A 595 30.71 10.43 -8.06
N PRO A 596 31.44 11.33 -8.75
CA PRO A 596 32.62 11.97 -8.20
C PRO A 596 32.33 12.98 -7.07
N THR A 597 31.15 13.63 -7.02
CA THR A 597 30.87 14.67 -6.03
C THR A 597 30.27 14.15 -4.73
N GLU A 598 29.46 13.09 -4.80
CA GLU A 598 28.65 12.60 -3.68
C GLU A 598 28.90 11.12 -3.36
N GLY A 599 29.62 10.39 -4.22
CA GLY A 599 30.02 9.01 -3.96
C GLY A 599 28.92 7.97 -4.27
N TRP A 600 27.84 8.36 -4.92
CA TRP A 600 26.77 7.48 -5.39
C TRP A 600 26.38 7.82 -6.84
N ARG A 601 25.76 6.88 -7.55
CA ARG A 601 25.21 7.11 -8.90
C ARG A 601 23.87 6.41 -9.03
N SER A 602 22.99 7.03 -9.80
CA SER A 602 21.63 6.56 -10.10
C SER A 602 20.66 6.59 -8.93
N GLN A 603 19.40 6.88 -9.25
CA GLN A 603 18.25 6.80 -8.36
C GLN A 603 17.14 6.00 -9.03
N MET A 604 16.11 5.66 -8.27
CA MET A 604 14.88 5.10 -8.81
C MET A 604 13.89 6.23 -9.12
N SER A 605 12.93 5.97 -10.00
CA SER A 605 11.77 6.83 -10.19
C SER A 605 10.88 6.81 -8.95
N LEU A 606 9.86 7.66 -8.93
CA LEU A 606 8.73 7.48 -8.03
C LEU A 606 8.14 6.07 -8.18
N PRO A 607 7.60 5.49 -7.09
CA PRO A 607 6.66 4.40 -7.20
C PRO A 607 5.43 4.88 -7.98
N ARG A 608 4.96 4.10 -8.95
CA ARG A 608 3.83 4.46 -9.81
C ARG A 608 2.72 3.44 -9.73
N VAL A 609 1.47 3.90 -9.59
CA VAL A 609 0.28 3.09 -9.88
C VAL A 609 0.06 3.03 -11.38
N ASN A 610 -0.33 1.87 -11.88
CA ASN A 610 -0.53 1.65 -13.30
C ASN A 610 -1.85 0.93 -13.58
N TYR A 611 -2.52 1.37 -14.64
CA TYR A 611 -3.68 0.70 -15.21
C TYR A 611 -3.75 0.90 -16.73
N LEU A 612 -4.60 0.13 -17.40
CA LEU A 612 -4.79 0.20 -18.85
C LEU A 612 -6.03 1.02 -19.20
N LYS A 613 -5.89 1.88 -20.20
CA LYS A 613 -6.99 2.64 -20.82
C LYS A 613 -6.92 2.52 -22.34
N ASN A 614 -8.06 2.59 -23.03
CA ASN A 614 -8.15 2.67 -24.48
C ASN A 614 -8.48 4.10 -24.91
N ALA A 615 -7.45 4.95 -24.94
CA ALA A 615 -7.60 6.35 -25.28
C ALA A 615 -8.06 6.56 -26.73
N THR A 616 -9.02 7.48 -26.90
CA THR A 616 -9.55 7.88 -28.21
C THR A 616 -8.40 8.25 -29.17
N ARG A 617 -8.37 7.60 -30.35
CA ARG A 617 -7.35 7.72 -31.43
C ARG A 617 -5.96 7.14 -31.14
N ILE A 618 -5.53 7.03 -29.89
CA ILE A 618 -4.19 6.52 -29.52
C ILE A 618 -4.23 5.00 -29.31
N GLY A 619 -5.38 4.47 -28.87
CA GLY A 619 -5.54 3.05 -28.55
C GLY A 619 -5.14 2.76 -27.10
N TYR A 620 -4.58 1.58 -26.87
CA TYR A 620 -4.12 1.17 -25.54
C TYR A 620 -3.03 2.10 -24.99
N VAL A 621 -3.24 2.60 -23.77
CA VAL A 621 -2.34 3.47 -23.02
C VAL A 621 -2.12 2.86 -21.63
N LEU A 622 -0.86 2.65 -21.28
CA LEU A 622 -0.45 2.39 -19.91
C LEU A 622 -0.50 3.73 -19.16
N VAL A 623 -1.55 3.92 -18.38
CA VAL A 623 -1.69 5.07 -17.49
C VAL A 623 -0.79 4.84 -16.28
N SER A 624 -0.02 5.85 -15.89
CA SER A 624 0.97 5.77 -14.82
C SER A 624 0.97 7.04 -13.98
N GLU A 625 0.70 6.94 -12.68
CA GLU A 625 0.61 8.08 -11.75
C GLU A 625 1.44 7.82 -10.48
N PRO A 626 1.88 8.87 -9.74
CA PRO A 626 2.56 8.68 -8.45
C PRO A 626 1.71 7.88 -7.46
N TYR A 627 2.31 6.86 -6.83
CA TYR A 627 1.64 6.07 -5.79
C TYR A 627 1.50 6.87 -4.48
N ASN A 628 0.30 7.34 -4.12
CA ASN A 628 0.02 7.92 -2.80
C ASN A 628 1.00 9.03 -2.36
N ILE A 629 1.36 9.94 -3.28
CA ILE A 629 2.34 11.02 -3.02
C ILE A 629 1.95 11.93 -1.85
N SER A 630 0.65 12.01 -1.52
CA SER A 630 0.14 12.79 -0.40
C SER A 630 0.62 12.28 0.96
N ALA A 631 1.04 11.01 1.07
CA ALA A 631 1.59 10.45 2.29
C ALA A 631 2.87 11.15 2.78
N VAL A 632 3.59 11.85 1.89
CA VAL A 632 4.83 12.56 2.21
C VAL A 632 4.70 14.08 2.11
N TYR A 633 3.47 14.62 2.08
CA TYR A 633 3.27 16.06 2.18
C TYR A 633 3.65 16.57 3.57
N THR A 634 4.40 17.68 3.61
CA THR A 634 4.75 18.36 4.86
C THR A 634 4.07 19.70 5.00
N GLN A 635 3.95 20.44 3.91
CA GLN A 635 3.40 21.79 3.93
C GLN A 635 2.75 22.15 2.60
N GLU A 636 1.54 22.72 2.63
CA GLU A 636 0.98 23.44 1.48
C GLU A 636 1.71 24.78 1.32
N LEU A 637 2.39 24.96 0.19
CA LEU A 637 3.15 26.16 -0.12
C LEU A 637 2.32 27.19 -0.89
N ALA A 638 1.41 26.71 -1.75
CA ALA A 638 0.47 27.55 -2.48
C ALA A 638 -0.76 26.75 -2.91
N TYR A 639 -1.94 27.38 -2.83
CA TYR A 639 -3.17 26.86 -3.43
C TYR A 639 -4.01 28.00 -4.01
N ASN A 640 -4.48 27.82 -5.24
CA ASN A 640 -5.42 28.73 -5.88
C ASN A 640 -6.42 27.92 -6.72
N SER A 641 -7.70 27.96 -6.34
CA SER A 641 -8.78 27.24 -7.02
C SER A 641 -9.33 27.93 -8.27
N SER A 642 -8.91 29.17 -8.56
CA SER A 642 -9.39 29.96 -9.69
C SER A 642 -8.31 30.92 -10.22
N LEU A 643 -7.15 30.36 -10.60
CA LEU A 643 -5.99 31.13 -11.06
C LEU A 643 -6.26 31.89 -12.36
N GLY A 644 -7.11 31.34 -13.24
CA GLY A 644 -7.38 31.88 -14.57
C GLY A 644 -6.11 31.99 -15.42
N ASN A 645 -6.00 33.06 -16.22
CA ASN A 645 -4.81 33.35 -17.04
C ASN A 645 -3.75 34.12 -16.23
N SER A 646 -3.16 33.46 -15.24
CA SER A 646 -2.17 34.05 -14.33
C SER A 646 -1.08 33.04 -13.95
N SER A 647 -0.12 33.46 -13.13
CA SER A 647 0.95 32.62 -12.62
C SER A 647 1.20 32.83 -11.13
N ILE A 648 1.58 31.76 -10.46
CA ILE A 648 2.13 31.75 -9.10
C ILE A 648 3.66 31.77 -9.22
N LEU A 649 4.30 32.59 -8.38
CA LEU A 649 5.74 32.56 -8.13
C LEU A 649 5.93 32.17 -6.67
N LEU A 650 6.74 31.15 -6.44
CA LEU A 650 7.00 30.55 -5.15
C LEU A 650 8.51 30.51 -4.90
N ASP A 651 8.90 30.87 -3.68
CA ASP A 651 10.22 30.62 -3.12
C ASP A 651 10.10 29.42 -2.18
N TYR A 652 10.87 28.37 -2.45
CA TYR A 652 10.93 27.16 -1.64
C TYR A 652 12.35 26.90 -1.11
N SER A 653 13.20 27.93 -1.06
CA SER A 653 14.56 27.87 -0.47
C SER A 653 14.59 27.41 0.99
N THR A 654 13.44 27.48 1.68
CA THR A 654 13.27 27.03 3.07
C THR A 654 12.75 25.59 3.21
N VAL A 655 12.40 24.93 2.10
CA VAL A 655 11.99 23.53 2.09
C VAL A 655 13.24 22.66 2.20
N GLU A 656 13.42 22.03 3.36
CA GLU A 656 14.65 21.29 3.72
C GLU A 656 14.99 20.15 2.73
N SER A 657 13.98 19.42 2.25
CA SER A 657 14.18 18.35 1.27
C SER A 657 14.67 18.89 -0.09
N GLY A 658 14.27 20.12 -0.44
CA GLY A 658 14.36 20.65 -1.80
C GLY A 658 13.37 20.02 -2.78
N ALA A 659 12.39 19.25 -2.29
CA ALA A 659 11.46 18.48 -3.09
C ALA A 659 10.03 19.02 -3.01
N LEU A 660 9.35 19.10 -4.16
CA LEU A 660 7.98 19.60 -4.29
C LEU A 660 7.11 18.66 -5.12
N TYR A 661 5.83 18.58 -4.77
CA TYR A 661 4.77 18.12 -5.65
C TYR A 661 3.91 19.31 -6.07
N PHE A 662 3.50 19.36 -7.33
CA PHE A 662 2.49 20.30 -7.80
C PHE A 662 1.43 19.61 -8.63
N GLU A 663 0.25 20.21 -8.67
CA GLU A 663 -0.80 19.88 -9.62
C GLU A 663 -1.43 21.15 -10.18
N ALA A 664 -1.81 21.11 -11.44
CA ALA A 664 -2.55 22.16 -12.11
C ALA A 664 -3.64 21.55 -12.99
N ASN A 665 -4.88 21.97 -12.78
CA ASN A 665 -6.06 21.39 -13.42
C ASN A 665 -6.83 22.48 -14.16
N ILE A 666 -7.27 22.17 -15.38
CA ILE A 666 -8.18 23.00 -16.16
C ILE A 666 -9.49 22.22 -16.32
N THR A 667 -10.55 22.68 -15.66
CA THR A 667 -11.87 22.03 -15.68
C THR A 667 -12.85 22.83 -16.53
N SER A 668 -14.03 22.24 -16.76
CA SER A 668 -15.10 22.85 -17.56
C SER A 668 -14.71 23.07 -19.02
N LEU A 669 -13.87 22.17 -19.53
CA LEU A 669 -13.47 22.14 -20.94
C LEU A 669 -14.55 21.46 -21.80
N SER A 670 -14.62 21.87 -23.06
CA SER A 670 -15.34 21.18 -24.11
C SER A 670 -14.42 21.01 -25.33
N PRO A 671 -14.79 20.16 -26.32
CA PRO A 671 -13.99 20.02 -27.53
C PRO A 671 -13.71 21.33 -28.29
N THR A 672 -14.54 22.37 -28.11
CA THR A 672 -14.37 23.69 -28.75
C THR A 672 -13.61 24.69 -27.89
N THR A 673 -13.45 24.43 -26.58
CA THR A 673 -12.74 25.31 -25.64
C THR A 673 -11.46 24.70 -25.05
N ALA A 674 -11.13 23.45 -25.40
CA ALA A 674 -9.89 22.75 -25.06
C ALA A 674 -8.67 23.41 -25.74
N ALA A 675 -8.26 24.56 -25.21
CA ALA A 675 -7.16 25.38 -25.70
C ALA A 675 -6.44 26.09 -24.54
N GLY A 676 -5.26 26.64 -24.85
CA GLY A 676 -4.38 27.31 -23.89
C GLY A 676 -3.25 26.41 -23.42
N ALA A 677 -2.45 26.91 -22.48
CA ALA A 677 -1.26 26.23 -22.01
C ALA A 677 -1.05 26.38 -20.50
N LEU A 678 -0.48 25.36 -19.88
CA LEU A 678 0.11 25.39 -18.55
C LEU A 678 1.62 25.29 -18.68
N ASN A 679 2.36 26.20 -18.06
CA ASN A 679 3.81 26.20 -18.06
C ASN A 679 4.34 26.29 -16.63
N PHE A 680 5.45 25.62 -16.37
CA PHE A 680 6.17 25.70 -15.12
C PHE A 680 7.67 25.88 -15.34
N THR A 681 8.38 26.42 -14.35
CA THR A 681 9.83 26.62 -14.36
C THR A 681 10.34 26.53 -12.94
N PHE A 682 11.38 25.73 -12.71
CA PHE A 682 12.11 25.66 -11.45
C PHE A 682 13.49 26.27 -11.66
N SER A 683 13.85 27.27 -10.86
CA SER A 683 15.07 28.05 -11.06
C SER A 683 15.90 28.11 -9.78
N SER A 684 17.21 28.27 -9.93
CA SER A 684 18.10 28.67 -8.84
C SER A 684 18.14 30.19 -8.73
N SER A 685 17.83 30.74 -7.56
CA SER A 685 17.99 32.16 -7.25
C SER A 685 19.47 32.61 -7.23
N VAL A 686 20.39 31.64 -7.09
CA VAL A 686 21.84 31.88 -6.99
C VAL A 686 22.52 31.83 -8.34
N SER A 687 22.36 30.75 -9.12
CA SER A 687 23.05 30.59 -10.41
C SER A 687 22.23 31.08 -11.60
N GLY A 688 20.91 31.22 -11.45
CA GLY A 688 19.99 31.51 -12.56
C GLY A 688 19.75 30.32 -13.50
N GLU A 689 20.32 29.15 -13.21
CA GLU A 689 20.00 27.89 -13.90
C GLU A 689 18.56 27.48 -13.64
N TYR A 690 17.97 26.72 -14.58
CA TYR A 690 16.59 26.27 -14.44
C TYR A 690 16.29 25.01 -15.24
N ILE A 691 15.19 24.35 -14.88
CA ILE A 691 14.45 23.44 -15.75
C ILE A 691 13.07 24.03 -16.03
N THR A 692 12.49 23.71 -17.18
CA THR A 692 11.19 24.26 -17.58
C THR A 692 10.39 23.25 -18.40
N GLY A 693 9.07 23.39 -18.39
CA GLY A 693 8.18 22.49 -19.08
C GLY A 693 6.76 23.01 -19.13
N GLY A 694 5.89 22.28 -19.80
CA GLY A 694 4.49 22.65 -19.90
C GLY A 694 3.70 21.73 -20.81
N THR A 695 2.41 22.05 -20.93
CA THR A 695 1.48 21.34 -21.79
C THR A 695 0.55 22.33 -22.47
N ILE A 696 0.32 22.12 -23.76
CA ILE A 696 -0.73 22.78 -24.52
C ILE A 696 -1.96 21.88 -24.43
N VAL A 697 -3.09 22.43 -23.98
CA VAL A 697 -4.35 21.67 -23.89
C VAL A 697 -4.69 21.12 -25.28
N ASN A 698 -4.94 19.80 -25.35
CA ASN A 698 -5.17 19.09 -26.62
C ASN A 698 -4.02 19.26 -27.64
N GLY A 699 -2.78 19.36 -27.17
CA GLY A 699 -1.58 19.53 -27.96
C GLY A 699 -0.35 18.90 -27.30
N ASP A 700 0.82 19.48 -27.53
CA ASP A 700 2.07 18.91 -27.05
C ASP A 700 2.38 19.28 -25.60
N THR A 701 2.84 18.28 -24.86
CA THR A 701 3.57 18.41 -23.59
C THR A 701 5.06 18.41 -23.89
N TRP A 702 5.83 19.20 -23.15
CA TRP A 702 7.27 19.32 -23.35
C TRP A 702 8.03 19.57 -22.04
N LEU A 703 9.31 19.16 -22.04
CA LEU A 703 10.26 19.35 -20.94
C LEU A 703 11.60 19.84 -21.50
N ASP A 704 12.31 20.67 -20.73
CA ASP A 704 13.63 21.20 -21.05
C ASP A 704 14.53 21.27 -19.81
N ARG A 705 15.64 20.52 -19.84
CA ARG A 705 16.70 20.55 -18.82
C ARG A 705 17.99 21.23 -19.29
N GLY A 706 18.01 21.80 -20.49
CA GLY A 706 19.20 22.36 -21.16
C GLY A 706 19.76 23.65 -20.55
N HIS A 707 19.17 24.12 -19.46
CA HIS A 707 19.58 25.30 -18.71
C HIS A 707 20.16 24.94 -17.33
N THR A 708 20.69 23.71 -17.22
CA THR A 708 21.50 23.22 -16.10
C THR A 708 22.88 22.81 -16.64
N TYR A 709 23.96 23.12 -15.90
CA TYR A 709 25.32 23.17 -16.45
C TYR A 709 26.34 22.36 -15.65
N ALA A 710 25.94 21.63 -14.60
CA ALA A 710 26.86 20.79 -13.83
C ALA A 710 27.22 19.48 -14.55
N PHE A 711 26.54 19.16 -15.67
CA PHE A 711 26.81 17.98 -16.48
C PHE A 711 26.66 18.28 -17.96
N ASP A 712 27.69 17.97 -18.74
CA ASP A 712 27.69 18.08 -20.20
C ASP A 712 28.09 16.75 -20.82
N ASN A 713 27.22 16.20 -21.66
CA ASN A 713 27.45 14.97 -22.40
C ASN A 713 26.61 15.01 -23.69
N PRO A 714 27.18 14.62 -24.86
CA PRO A 714 26.48 14.71 -26.14
C PRO A 714 25.20 13.86 -26.23
N PHE A 715 25.04 12.88 -25.35
CA PHE A 715 23.85 12.03 -25.25
C PHE A 715 22.86 12.51 -24.19
N PHE A 716 23.18 13.53 -23.40
CA PHE A 716 22.29 14.13 -22.41
C PHE A 716 21.30 15.08 -23.11
N THR A 717 20.33 14.49 -23.81
CA THR A 717 19.30 15.24 -24.56
C THR A 717 18.61 16.25 -23.66
N ASN A 718 18.44 17.48 -24.14
CA ASN A 718 17.90 18.58 -23.34
C ASN A 718 16.37 18.66 -23.36
N LYS A 719 15.75 18.42 -24.53
CA LYS A 719 14.35 18.70 -24.80
C LYS A 719 13.58 17.44 -25.16
N PHE A 720 12.41 17.28 -24.56
CA PHE A 720 11.50 16.15 -24.74
C PHE A 720 10.10 16.65 -25.06
N SER A 721 9.32 15.86 -25.79
CA SER A 721 7.92 16.19 -26.05
C SER A 721 7.07 14.94 -26.35
N ALA A 722 5.79 15.02 -26.00
CA ALA A 722 4.76 14.05 -26.38
C ALA A 722 3.46 14.78 -26.72
N THR A 723 2.70 14.24 -27.66
CA THR A 723 1.42 14.83 -28.06
C THR A 723 0.29 14.25 -27.23
N GLY A 724 -0.37 15.08 -26.44
CA GLY A 724 -1.59 14.76 -25.72
C GLY A 724 -2.85 15.07 -26.51
N LEU A 725 -3.90 14.28 -26.30
CA LEU A 725 -5.21 14.51 -26.90
C LEU A 725 -6.25 14.65 -25.81
N TYR A 726 -7.06 15.71 -25.90
CA TYR A 726 -8.21 15.86 -25.03
C TYR A 726 -9.29 14.86 -25.46
N SER A 727 -9.57 13.89 -24.59
CA SER A 727 -10.56 12.83 -24.80
C SER A 727 -11.88 13.07 -24.05
N GLY A 728 -12.00 14.19 -23.31
CA GLY A 728 -13.17 14.52 -22.51
C GLY A 728 -14.40 14.96 -23.33
N SER A 729 -15.59 14.75 -22.76
CA SER A 729 -16.84 15.33 -23.25
C SER A 729 -16.99 16.80 -22.84
N ASP A 730 -18.18 17.39 -23.01
CA ASP A 730 -18.51 18.66 -22.34
C ASP A 730 -18.29 18.52 -20.82
N ASN A 731 -17.70 19.55 -20.22
CA ASN A 731 -17.25 19.62 -18.82
C ASN A 731 -16.08 18.69 -18.44
N GLY A 732 -15.20 18.31 -19.38
CA GLY A 732 -14.01 17.54 -19.04
C GLY A 732 -12.88 18.37 -18.43
N THR A 733 -11.78 17.67 -18.15
CA THR A 733 -10.62 18.19 -17.41
C THR A 733 -9.34 17.92 -18.18
N TRP A 734 -8.37 18.82 -18.06
CA TRP A 734 -6.98 18.62 -18.44
C TRP A 734 -6.09 18.83 -17.22
N THR A 735 -5.30 17.83 -16.86
CA THR A 735 -4.46 17.87 -15.65
C THR A 735 -2.98 17.78 -16.00
N ILE A 736 -2.15 18.43 -15.20
CA ILE A 736 -0.72 18.20 -15.15
C ILE A 736 -0.28 18.20 -13.70
N SER A 737 0.43 17.16 -13.29
CA SER A 737 1.11 17.11 -12.01
C SER A 737 2.58 16.81 -12.22
N GLY A 738 3.41 17.15 -11.24
CA GLY A 738 4.82 16.85 -11.30
C GLY A 738 5.49 16.86 -9.95
N VAL A 739 6.56 16.10 -9.86
CA VAL A 739 7.44 16.04 -8.70
C VAL A 739 8.82 16.48 -9.14
N ILE A 740 9.38 17.43 -8.42
CA ILE A 740 10.80 17.77 -8.49
C ILE A 740 11.46 17.32 -7.21
N ASP A 741 12.62 16.68 -7.35
CA ASP A 741 13.59 16.47 -6.28
C ASP A 741 14.96 16.96 -6.79
N ARG A 742 16.00 16.93 -5.95
CA ARG A 742 17.29 17.61 -6.15
C ARG A 742 17.94 17.43 -7.52
N SER A 743 17.76 16.27 -8.16
CA SER A 743 18.34 15.97 -9.48
C SER A 743 17.42 15.17 -10.41
N ILE A 744 16.12 15.09 -10.10
CA ILE A 744 15.11 14.36 -10.90
C ILE A 744 13.83 15.16 -10.98
N PHE A 745 13.21 15.12 -12.15
CA PHE A 745 11.90 15.67 -12.42
C PHE A 745 11.02 14.63 -13.11
N GLU A 746 9.83 14.42 -12.56
CA GLU A 746 8.78 13.56 -13.12
C GLU A 746 7.51 14.36 -13.36
N VAL A 747 6.89 14.19 -14.53
CA VAL A 747 5.63 14.84 -14.92
C VAL A 747 4.60 13.81 -15.34
N PHE A 748 3.33 14.09 -15.01
CA PHE A 748 2.18 13.26 -15.32
C PHE A 748 1.09 14.15 -15.92
N VAL A 749 0.69 13.85 -17.15
CA VAL A 749 -0.29 14.66 -17.90
C VAL A 749 -1.54 13.85 -18.15
N ASN A 750 -2.68 14.51 -17.97
CA ASN A 750 -4.02 13.98 -18.14
C ASN A 750 -4.26 12.71 -17.30
N GLY A 751 -3.94 12.81 -16.01
CA GLY A 751 -4.05 11.68 -15.08
C GLY A 751 -3.11 10.53 -15.45
N GLY A 752 -1.86 10.85 -15.79
CA GLY A 752 -0.84 9.83 -16.08
C GLY A 752 -0.96 9.12 -17.44
N GLU A 753 -1.87 9.52 -18.33
CA GLU A 753 -1.91 9.02 -19.72
C GLU A 753 -0.57 9.26 -20.44
N GLN A 754 0.16 10.30 -20.03
CA GLN A 754 1.54 10.52 -20.40
C GLN A 754 2.37 10.77 -19.15
N SER A 755 3.52 10.11 -19.09
CA SER A 755 4.50 10.34 -18.05
C SER A 755 5.88 10.65 -18.66
N GLY A 756 6.64 11.50 -18.00
CA GLY A 756 7.97 11.92 -18.42
C GLY A 756 8.94 11.97 -17.26
N THR A 757 10.06 11.26 -17.35
CA THR A 757 11.14 11.23 -16.35
C THR A 757 12.44 11.79 -16.92
N MET A 758 13.01 12.80 -16.24
CA MET A 758 14.34 13.31 -16.57
C MET A 758 15.16 13.59 -15.31
N THR A 759 16.42 13.21 -15.36
CA THR A 759 17.43 13.71 -14.41
C THR A 759 17.94 15.09 -14.86
N PHE A 760 18.40 15.91 -13.93
CA PHE A 760 19.04 17.19 -14.23
C PHE A 760 20.15 17.47 -13.20
N TYR A 761 21.12 18.30 -13.58
CA TYR A 761 22.28 18.58 -12.73
C TYR A 761 22.63 20.07 -12.81
N ALA A 762 22.08 20.86 -11.88
CA ALA A 762 22.39 22.28 -11.74
C ALA A 762 23.63 22.49 -10.86
N THR A 763 24.34 23.61 -11.04
CA THR A 763 25.53 23.94 -10.22
C THR A 763 25.16 24.50 -8.84
N GLN A 764 23.91 24.90 -8.64
CA GLN A 764 23.31 25.34 -7.38
C GLN A 764 21.90 24.75 -7.26
N PRO A 765 21.37 24.56 -6.04
CA PRO A 765 20.00 24.11 -5.84
C PRO A 765 18.99 24.99 -6.59
N LEU A 766 17.99 24.36 -7.18
CA LEU A 766 16.78 25.06 -7.62
C LEU A 766 15.92 25.31 -6.38
N ASP A 767 15.45 26.55 -6.21
CA ASP A 767 14.83 27.04 -4.97
C ASP A 767 13.64 27.97 -5.22
N THR A 768 13.32 28.25 -6.49
CA THR A 768 12.16 29.03 -6.89
C THR A 768 11.35 28.31 -7.95
N MET A 769 10.03 28.45 -7.91
CA MET A 769 9.11 27.85 -8.87
C MET A 769 8.18 28.93 -9.43
N ARG A 770 7.99 28.93 -10.75
CA ARG A 770 6.90 29.65 -11.41
C ARG A 770 5.98 28.63 -12.08
N ILE A 771 4.68 28.72 -11.87
CA ILE A 771 3.67 27.93 -12.58
C ILE A 771 2.50 28.82 -12.97
N GLY A 772 1.96 28.64 -14.18
CA GLY A 772 0.84 29.45 -14.60
C GLY A 772 0.16 28.96 -15.87
N ALA A 773 -1.00 29.54 -16.13
CA ALA A 773 -1.82 29.25 -17.30
C ALA A 773 -1.95 30.49 -18.19
N ALA A 774 -2.04 30.25 -19.50
CA ALA A 774 -2.27 31.31 -20.49
C ALA A 774 -3.13 30.80 -21.65
N GLY A 775 -3.95 31.70 -22.21
CA GLY A 775 -4.85 31.36 -23.33
C GLY A 775 -6.01 30.45 -22.95
N ILE A 776 -6.36 30.34 -21.65
CA ILE A 776 -7.48 29.55 -21.15
C ILE A 776 -8.80 30.26 -21.46
N ALA A 777 -9.79 29.50 -21.92
CA ALA A 777 -11.12 30.01 -22.25
C ALA A 777 -11.82 30.63 -21.02
N PRO A 778 -12.61 31.72 -21.16
CA PRO A 778 -13.23 32.41 -20.02
C PRO A 778 -14.20 31.57 -19.18
N ASN A 779 -14.73 30.48 -19.73
CA ASN A 779 -15.65 29.57 -19.04
C ASN A 779 -14.95 28.37 -18.39
N ALA A 780 -13.65 28.19 -18.62
CA ALA A 780 -12.85 27.15 -17.99
C ALA A 780 -12.27 27.66 -16.67
N THR A 781 -12.10 26.76 -15.70
CA THR A 781 -11.50 27.09 -14.40
C THR A 781 -10.12 26.49 -14.31
N VAL A 782 -9.15 27.26 -13.83
CA VAL A 782 -7.78 26.80 -13.58
C VAL A 782 -7.57 26.72 -12.08
N SER A 783 -7.18 25.57 -11.56
CA SER A 783 -6.67 25.42 -10.20
C SER A 783 -5.20 25.02 -10.21
N VAL A 784 -4.46 25.45 -9.20
CA VAL A 784 -3.05 25.10 -8.97
C VAL A 784 -2.82 24.86 -7.48
N GLY A 785 -2.16 23.76 -7.14
CA GLY A 785 -1.67 23.44 -5.80
C GLY A 785 -0.19 23.08 -5.83
N VAL A 786 0.55 23.47 -4.79
CA VAL A 786 1.98 23.16 -4.61
C VAL A 786 2.22 22.78 -3.15
N TRP A 787 2.86 21.63 -2.92
CA TRP A 787 3.16 21.10 -1.61
C TRP A 787 4.64 20.76 -1.49
N ALA A 788 5.23 21.08 -0.33
CA ALA A 788 6.55 20.59 0.07
C ALA A 788 6.47 19.11 0.43
N LEU A 789 7.50 18.35 0.04
CA LEU A 789 7.62 16.93 0.35
C LEU A 789 8.62 16.71 1.49
N ALA A 790 8.39 15.68 2.31
CA ALA A 790 9.25 15.33 3.42
C ALA A 790 10.65 14.94 2.92
N ASP A 791 11.69 15.33 3.66
CA ASP A 791 13.00 14.69 3.53
C ASP A 791 12.90 13.33 4.24
N THR A 792 12.74 12.27 3.45
CA THR A 792 12.56 10.91 3.96
C THR A 792 13.85 10.32 4.56
N TRP A 793 14.96 11.04 4.48
CA TRP A 793 16.27 10.64 4.97
C TRP A 793 16.80 11.48 6.13
N ALA A 794 16.16 12.61 6.46
CA ALA A 794 16.65 13.56 7.47
C ALA A 794 16.94 12.91 8.83
N GLY A 795 16.11 11.95 9.25
CA GLY A 795 16.31 11.19 10.50
C GLY A 795 17.49 10.20 10.48
N LEU A 796 18.04 9.90 9.30
CA LEU A 796 19.09 8.91 9.08
C LEU A 796 20.45 9.53 8.71
N ALA A 797 20.49 10.86 8.56
CA ALA A 797 21.68 11.59 8.16
C ALA A 797 22.69 11.73 9.32
N ASP A 798 23.98 11.58 9.02
CA ASP A 798 25.04 11.95 9.96
C ASP A 798 25.16 13.49 10.11
N ALA A 799 26.06 13.96 10.97
CA ALA A 799 26.26 15.39 11.22
C ALA A 799 26.64 16.21 9.96
N ASN A 800 27.01 15.55 8.86
CA ASN A 800 27.30 16.18 7.57
C ASN A 800 26.13 16.08 6.58
N GLY A 801 24.94 15.64 7.02
CA GLY A 801 23.80 15.38 6.15
C GLY A 801 23.95 14.10 5.31
N THR A 802 24.99 13.28 5.56
CA THR A 802 25.25 12.08 4.76
C THR A 802 24.51 10.89 5.35
N VAL A 803 23.61 10.29 4.58
CA VAL A 803 22.97 9.03 4.95
C VAL A 803 23.86 7.88 4.49
N ARG A 804 24.78 7.47 5.36
CA ARG A 804 25.54 6.24 5.17
C ARG A 804 24.63 5.10 5.56
N GLY A 805 23.75 4.66 4.63
CA GLY A 805 22.68 3.67 4.84
C GLY A 805 22.87 2.83 6.10
N ASN A 806 21.95 3.00 7.05
CA ASN A 806 22.03 2.37 8.36
C ASN A 806 21.90 0.85 8.20
N VAL A 807 23.02 0.17 7.99
CA VAL A 807 23.02 -1.29 7.87
C VAL A 807 22.56 -1.84 9.22
N THR A 808 21.36 -2.42 9.28
CA THR A 808 20.78 -3.05 10.47
C THR A 808 21.82 -3.91 11.20
N SER A 809 22.26 -3.44 12.36
CA SER A 809 23.26 -4.13 13.20
C SER A 809 22.57 -5.12 14.13
N GLY A 810 22.25 -6.31 13.62
CA GLY A 810 21.65 -7.40 14.39
C GLY A 810 22.17 -8.79 13.99
N ALA A 811 22.65 -9.52 15.01
CA ALA A 811 22.97 -10.94 15.20
C ALA A 811 23.60 -11.79 14.07
N GLY A 812 24.87 -12.19 14.28
CA GLY A 812 25.49 -13.33 13.59
C GLY A 812 27.00 -13.21 13.45
N ASN A 813 27.75 -13.56 14.50
CA ASN A 813 29.18 -13.87 14.40
C ASN A 813 29.36 -15.13 13.52
N GLY A 814 29.42 -14.95 12.20
CA GLY A 814 29.85 -15.98 11.26
C GLY A 814 31.18 -15.59 10.67
N THR A 815 32.27 -16.06 11.27
CA THR A 815 33.61 -16.02 10.67
C THR A 815 33.59 -16.80 9.35
N TYR A 816 33.56 -16.09 8.21
CA TYR A 816 34.08 -16.64 6.97
C TYR A 816 35.49 -16.10 6.76
N GLY A 817 36.46 -16.95 7.11
CA GLY A 817 37.87 -16.72 6.87
C GLY A 817 38.14 -16.61 5.38
N GLY A 818 39.01 -15.67 5.02
CA GLY A 818 39.45 -15.49 3.65
C GLY A 818 40.16 -16.72 3.11
N MET A 819 39.81 -17.08 1.88
CA MET A 819 40.71 -17.57 0.84
C MET A 819 40.20 -17.11 -0.52
#